data_AF-A0A9W8K6B4-F1
#
_entry.id   AF-A0A9W8K6B4-F1
#
_cell.length_a   1.000
_cell.length_b   1.000
_cell.length_c   1.000
_cell.angle_alpha   90.00
_cell.angle_beta   90.00
_cell.angle_gamma   90.00
#
_symmetry.space_group_name_H-M   'P 1'
#
loop_
_entity.id
_entity.type
_entity.pdbx_description
1 polymer ?
#
loop_
_entity_poly.entity_id
_entity_poly.type
_entity_poly.pdbx_seq_one_letter_code
_entity_poly.pdbx_strand_id
1 'polypeptide(L)'
;MPGPGAKKKAKKTKGPSSSSSTARPRSDVDVVRTPDIDNSEGWNAVVNVLCDFFQLPDLTTRSGLKKVHASFNAIYTRLDKGYEQNIDNDRIRGGIVGIFARMCVDSLLRNKLFDKGGSQAGSQELISDDHTGILNKIIPLLHIDETRHLALRSLSTITHHGGSTARIEIAKHANVLTKLIRDLPDDEKVAELSVSTLAHSVSAVLEGVSKPANPCVLQAVDMVDILKTVLEAVKRPYRDPRSIYEHAIELVAMASIHASSAFKAYPSAINFLVAGFRSKDWVTRCTCMGGLIRLFRLEAENDQRFLDPMRFMNAIQRGVPDHLSDILIDYGQSRSEIFLTLSCTTEFQNAMIACMQTRDLYALGLKQAPLILKTEFSVADGMFEVEDPRTGKRSIDEFGLPFRMWSDSLPHAARAIRQKKKPEEQDYADILDIKYMIMRQRIPDAVALAKKGLQRNPEQAYFHYAITLAADNVQGLRAAKKGLKCKLITPFVKYQMMQRAVEHAGDMGVKVLQEMPEAGEQRWEEGIAFLMSALEDAKAYVDGAPPDNRHMKNVGYWYILLTLLVKEDLSPDLRELKDAIQKLKIADQFSEFMGVPPPKTNLRLAQQAAIKHYPLGVKEFSRIYEELDKIKAKDAPEISHERLEDDLAAWLEDMRLEDGTLEERTRCGGFGHGETKVNFDKVTLYRCSWCGNPSAVLRKCSGCAKTRYCDSGCQKMHWPDHKKACKS
;
A
#
# COMPACT_ATOMS: atom_id res chain seq x y z
N MET A 1 30.89 -15.55 -65.68
CA MET A 1 30.16 -16.82 -65.69
C MET A 1 28.77 -16.62 -65.07
N PRO A 2 27.75 -17.36 -65.53
CA PRO A 2 26.43 -16.83 -65.90
C PRO A 2 25.30 -17.06 -64.86
N GLY A 3 24.13 -16.42 -65.10
CA GLY A 3 22.88 -16.50 -64.30
C GLY A 3 22.23 -17.89 -64.23
N PRO A 4 20.95 -18.06 -63.80
CA PRO A 4 19.76 -17.35 -64.33
C PRO A 4 18.72 -17.02 -63.22
N GLY A 5 17.54 -16.41 -63.41
CA GLY A 5 16.77 -15.98 -64.57
C GLY A 5 15.34 -15.70 -64.08
N ALA A 6 14.81 -14.52 -64.42
CA ALA A 6 13.43 -14.15 -64.15
C ALA A 6 12.47 -14.95 -65.06
N LYS A 7 11.41 -15.51 -64.47
CA LYS A 7 10.28 -16.11 -65.23
C LYS A 7 8.97 -15.37 -64.93
N LYS A 8 8.53 -14.58 -65.91
CA LYS A 8 7.12 -14.22 -66.15
C LYS A 8 6.40 -15.46 -66.72
N LYS A 9 5.22 -15.79 -66.17
CA LYS A 9 4.10 -16.53 -66.79
C LYS A 9 2.86 -16.27 -65.93
N ALA A 10 1.62 -16.24 -66.39
CA ALA A 10 1.02 -16.02 -67.70
C ALA A 10 -0.46 -15.72 -67.42
N LYS A 11 -1.07 -14.91 -68.29
CA LYS A 11 -2.47 -14.54 -68.35
C LYS A 11 -3.34 -15.80 -68.53
N LYS A 12 -4.37 -15.99 -67.70
CA LYS A 12 -5.45 -16.97 -67.96
C LYS A 12 -6.78 -16.24 -68.15
N THR A 13 -7.43 -16.64 -69.23
CA THR A 13 -8.58 -16.06 -69.92
C THR A 13 -9.90 -16.35 -69.20
N LYS A 14 -10.86 -15.43 -69.40
CA LYS A 14 -12.27 -15.51 -68.98
C LYS A 14 -13.06 -16.57 -69.78
N GLY A 15 -14.06 -17.16 -69.12
CA GLY A 15 -15.25 -17.80 -69.69
C GLY A 15 -16.45 -17.63 -68.71
N PRO A 16 -17.71 -17.66 -69.16
CA PRO A 16 -18.74 -16.68 -68.75
C PRO A 16 -19.94 -17.24 -67.95
N SER A 17 -20.93 -16.35 -67.72
CA SER A 17 -22.32 -16.54 -67.25
C SER A 17 -22.53 -16.37 -65.73
N SER A 18 -23.11 -15.24 -65.32
CA SER A 18 -24.55 -14.93 -65.14
C SER A 18 -24.97 -15.28 -63.70
N SER A 19 -25.48 -14.39 -62.87
CA SER A 19 -26.55 -13.43 -63.14
C SER A 19 -26.55 -12.34 -62.07
N SER A 20 -26.84 -11.13 -62.52
CA SER A 20 -27.21 -9.98 -61.71
C SER A 20 -28.55 -10.23 -61.01
N SER A 21 -28.58 -10.17 -59.69
CA SER A 21 -29.79 -9.80 -58.95
C SER A 21 -29.53 -8.50 -58.20
N THR A 22 -30.18 -7.47 -58.72
CA THR A 22 -30.26 -6.11 -58.20
C THR A 22 -30.90 -6.14 -56.82
N ALA A 23 -30.11 -6.02 -55.76
CA ALA A 23 -30.63 -5.77 -54.42
C ALA A 23 -31.10 -4.31 -54.34
N ARG A 24 -32.43 -4.12 -54.33
CA ARG A 24 -33.06 -2.86 -53.97
C ARG A 24 -32.64 -2.44 -52.55
N PRO A 25 -32.51 -1.13 -52.26
CA PRO A 25 -32.36 -0.67 -50.89
C PRO A 25 -33.69 -0.93 -50.15
N ARG A 26 -33.70 -1.78 -49.13
CA ARG A 26 -34.79 -1.81 -48.16
C ARG A 26 -34.58 -0.61 -47.22
N SER A 27 -35.27 0.48 -47.55
CA SER A 27 -35.69 1.48 -46.58
C SER A 27 -36.76 0.87 -45.66
N ASP A 28 -36.83 1.43 -44.46
CA ASP A 28 -37.73 1.13 -43.34
C ASP A 28 -37.34 -0.06 -42.45
N VAL A 29 -36.84 0.34 -41.28
CA VAL A 29 -36.59 -0.46 -40.09
C VAL A 29 -37.96 -0.89 -39.56
N ASP A 30 -38.49 -1.98 -40.12
CA ASP A 30 -39.58 -2.71 -39.50
C ASP A 30 -39.15 -3.24 -38.13
N VAL A 31 -40.04 -3.07 -37.16
CA VAL A 31 -39.95 -3.50 -35.76
C VAL A 31 -39.22 -4.84 -35.64
N VAL A 32 -38.24 -4.92 -34.73
CA VAL A 32 -37.53 -6.16 -34.37
C VAL A 32 -38.54 -7.13 -33.73
N ARG A 33 -39.35 -7.80 -34.55
CA ARG A 33 -40.14 -8.97 -34.17
C ARG A 33 -39.33 -10.18 -34.60
N THR A 34 -38.42 -10.61 -33.73
CA THR A 34 -37.64 -11.82 -33.92
C THR A 34 -38.08 -12.86 -32.90
N PRO A 35 -38.91 -13.84 -33.31
CA PRO A 35 -39.22 -15.04 -32.51
C PRO A 35 -37.96 -15.74 -31.98
N ASP A 36 -36.84 -15.57 -32.67
CA ASP A 36 -35.52 -16.12 -32.30
C ASP A 36 -34.92 -15.50 -31.03
N ILE A 37 -35.26 -14.25 -30.69
CA ILE A 37 -34.80 -13.60 -29.44
C ILE A 37 -35.65 -14.06 -28.25
N ASP A 38 -36.96 -14.16 -28.45
CA ASP A 38 -37.93 -14.58 -27.43
C ASP A 38 -37.78 -16.08 -27.08
N ASN A 39 -37.28 -16.89 -28.02
CA ASN A 39 -37.02 -18.33 -27.84
C ASN A 39 -35.57 -18.69 -27.45
N SER A 40 -34.67 -17.71 -27.30
CA SER A 40 -33.24 -17.98 -27.02
C SER A 40 -32.97 -18.35 -25.55
N GLU A 41 -32.23 -19.43 -25.32
CA GLU A 41 -31.77 -19.84 -24.00
C GLU A 41 -30.50 -19.08 -23.59
N GLY A 42 -30.70 -17.88 -23.02
CA GLY A 42 -29.67 -17.13 -22.30
C GLY A 42 -29.05 -15.95 -23.04
N TRP A 43 -28.52 -15.00 -22.25
CA TRP A 43 -28.07 -13.69 -22.73
C TRP A 43 -26.96 -13.71 -23.79
N ASN A 44 -26.11 -14.74 -23.82
CA ASN A 44 -25.10 -14.84 -24.87
C ASN A 44 -25.68 -15.11 -26.25
N ALA A 45 -26.74 -15.93 -26.33
CA ALA A 45 -27.45 -16.17 -27.57
C ALA A 45 -28.14 -14.89 -28.04
N VAL A 46 -28.85 -14.20 -27.14
CA VAL A 46 -29.47 -12.88 -27.41
C VAL A 46 -28.44 -11.89 -27.96
N VAL A 47 -27.29 -11.73 -27.30
CA VAL A 47 -26.25 -10.79 -27.73
C VAL A 47 -25.68 -11.19 -29.09
N ASN A 48 -25.49 -12.48 -29.37
CA ASN A 48 -24.97 -12.94 -30.65
C ASN A 48 -25.97 -12.70 -31.79
N VAL A 49 -27.25 -13.02 -31.58
CA VAL A 49 -28.32 -12.75 -32.55
C VAL A 49 -28.40 -11.24 -32.84
N LEU A 50 -28.31 -10.39 -31.82
CA LEU A 50 -28.31 -8.94 -32.00
C LEU A 50 -27.03 -8.45 -32.68
N CYS A 51 -25.86 -9.03 -32.40
CA CYS A 51 -24.63 -8.73 -33.14
C CYS A 51 -24.81 -9.00 -34.64
N ASP A 52 -25.42 -10.12 -35.01
CA ASP A 52 -25.67 -10.49 -36.41
C ASP A 52 -26.72 -9.58 -37.05
N PHE A 53 -27.82 -9.31 -36.34
CA PHE A 53 -28.88 -8.39 -36.77
C PHE A 53 -28.34 -6.98 -37.03
N PHE A 54 -27.52 -6.47 -36.11
CA PHE A 54 -26.81 -5.20 -36.26
C PHE A 54 -25.53 -5.32 -37.10
N GLN A 55 -25.25 -6.46 -37.75
CA GLN A 55 -24.09 -6.64 -38.63
C GLN A 55 -22.78 -6.15 -37.98
N LEU A 56 -22.60 -6.44 -36.70
CA LEU A 56 -21.45 -5.98 -35.93
C LEU A 56 -20.20 -6.81 -36.27
N PRO A 57 -19.01 -6.19 -36.27
CA PRO A 57 -17.77 -6.96 -36.28
C PRO A 57 -17.68 -7.89 -35.06
N ASP A 58 -16.97 -9.01 -35.20
CA ASP A 58 -16.77 -9.97 -34.11
C ASP A 58 -16.05 -9.33 -32.90
N LEU A 59 -16.84 -9.00 -31.87
CA LEU A 59 -16.37 -8.35 -30.64
C LEU A 59 -15.47 -9.24 -29.79
N THR A 60 -15.42 -10.54 -30.07
CA THR A 60 -14.53 -11.53 -29.41
C THR A 60 -13.15 -11.60 -30.07
N THR A 61 -12.86 -10.69 -31.01
CA THR A 61 -11.54 -10.63 -31.65
C THR A 61 -10.98 -9.22 -31.62
N ARG A 62 -9.65 -9.14 -31.55
CA ARG A 62 -8.94 -7.86 -31.64
C ARG A 62 -9.21 -7.17 -32.98
N SER A 63 -9.29 -7.93 -34.08
CA SER A 63 -9.57 -7.38 -35.41
C SER A 63 -10.99 -6.81 -35.51
N GLY A 64 -11.98 -7.46 -34.89
CA GLY A 64 -13.33 -6.91 -34.79
C GLY A 64 -13.39 -5.64 -33.95
N LEU A 65 -12.77 -5.60 -32.77
CA LEU A 65 -12.70 -4.38 -31.95
C LEU A 65 -12.01 -3.21 -32.68
N LYS A 66 -10.99 -3.47 -33.51
CA LYS A 66 -10.41 -2.44 -34.39
C LYS A 66 -11.41 -1.89 -35.41
N LYS A 67 -12.24 -2.77 -36.01
CA LYS A 67 -13.29 -2.34 -36.94
C LYS A 67 -14.35 -1.51 -36.21
N VAL A 68 -14.69 -1.87 -34.97
CA VAL A 68 -15.57 -1.05 -34.12
C VAL A 68 -14.97 0.33 -33.88
N HIS A 69 -13.68 0.43 -33.55
CA HIS A 69 -13.01 1.73 -33.41
C HIS A 69 -13.11 2.61 -34.67
N ALA A 70 -12.94 2.01 -35.86
CA ALA A 70 -12.99 2.72 -37.13
C ALA A 70 -14.40 3.24 -37.49
N SER A 71 -15.45 2.54 -37.03
CA SER A 71 -16.85 2.86 -37.34
C SER A 71 -17.69 3.16 -36.10
N PHE A 72 -17.04 3.60 -35.01
CA PHE A 72 -17.65 3.65 -33.67
C PHE A 72 -18.94 4.46 -33.64
N ASN A 73 -18.94 5.67 -34.19
CA ASN A 73 -20.12 6.55 -34.18
C ASN A 73 -21.32 5.90 -34.88
N ALA A 74 -21.11 5.30 -36.05
CA ALA A 74 -22.19 4.66 -36.81
C ALA A 74 -22.74 3.42 -36.08
N ILE A 75 -21.86 2.61 -35.49
CA ILE A 75 -22.25 1.43 -34.70
C ILE A 75 -23.03 1.88 -33.45
N TYR A 76 -22.51 2.86 -32.72
CA TYR A 76 -23.15 3.40 -31.52
C TYR A 76 -24.54 3.92 -31.85
N THR A 77 -24.69 4.83 -32.82
CA THR A 77 -26.00 5.40 -33.20
C THR A 77 -27.02 4.34 -33.59
N ARG A 78 -26.60 3.26 -34.28
CA ARG A 78 -27.49 2.16 -34.64
C ARG A 78 -27.96 1.36 -33.42
N LEU A 79 -27.05 1.06 -32.49
CA LEU A 79 -27.38 0.37 -31.24
C LEU A 79 -28.23 1.24 -30.31
N ASP A 80 -27.91 2.53 -30.24
CA ASP A 80 -28.61 3.53 -29.44
C ASP A 80 -30.06 3.68 -29.89
N LYS A 81 -30.27 3.89 -31.20
CA LYS A 81 -31.61 3.89 -31.81
C LYS A 81 -32.34 2.55 -31.58
N GLY A 82 -31.63 1.43 -31.70
CA GLY A 82 -32.19 0.11 -31.42
C GLY A 82 -32.66 -0.04 -29.97
N TYR A 83 -31.94 0.56 -29.02
CA TYR A 83 -32.33 0.57 -27.60
C TYR A 83 -33.58 1.44 -27.38
N GLU A 84 -33.60 2.65 -27.94
CA GLU A 84 -34.71 3.60 -27.78
C GLU A 84 -36.02 3.13 -28.42
N GLN A 85 -35.95 2.50 -29.60
CA GLN A 85 -37.12 2.02 -30.33
C GLN A 85 -37.77 0.78 -29.70
N ASN A 86 -37.11 0.13 -28.74
CA ASN A 86 -37.56 -1.10 -28.12
C ASN A 86 -37.72 -0.91 -26.60
N ILE A 87 -38.26 0.23 -26.18
CA ILE A 87 -38.41 0.58 -24.75
C ILE A 87 -39.21 -0.47 -23.96
N ASP A 88 -40.19 -1.11 -24.61
CA ASP A 88 -41.05 -2.15 -24.05
C ASP A 88 -40.50 -3.58 -24.24
N ASN A 89 -39.33 -3.76 -24.86
CA ASN A 89 -38.70 -5.06 -25.05
C ASN A 89 -37.38 -5.13 -24.28
N ASP A 90 -37.47 -5.60 -23.04
CA ASP A 90 -36.34 -5.68 -22.11
C ASP A 90 -35.26 -6.66 -22.57
N ARG A 91 -35.60 -7.70 -23.34
CA ARG A 91 -34.60 -8.59 -23.95
C ARG A 91 -33.75 -7.91 -25.00
N ILE A 92 -34.33 -7.09 -25.86
CA ILE A 92 -33.56 -6.33 -26.85
C ILE A 92 -32.68 -5.30 -26.14
N ARG A 93 -33.24 -4.55 -25.18
CA ARG A 93 -32.52 -3.54 -24.39
C ARG A 93 -31.35 -4.17 -23.62
N GLY A 94 -31.61 -5.26 -22.91
CA GLY A 94 -30.61 -6.05 -22.21
C GLY A 94 -29.52 -6.53 -23.16
N GLY A 95 -29.90 -7.14 -24.29
CA GLY A 95 -28.95 -7.62 -25.29
C GLY A 95 -28.05 -6.51 -25.86
N ILE A 96 -28.59 -5.31 -26.11
CA ILE A 96 -27.79 -4.15 -26.54
C ILE A 96 -26.82 -3.70 -25.43
N VAL A 97 -27.25 -3.69 -24.16
CA VAL A 97 -26.34 -3.43 -23.03
C VAL A 97 -25.24 -4.47 -22.96
N GLY A 98 -25.55 -5.75 -23.19
CA GLY A 98 -24.56 -6.83 -23.30
C GLY A 98 -23.54 -6.60 -24.43
N ILE A 99 -23.98 -6.07 -25.58
CA ILE A 99 -23.09 -5.67 -26.68
C ILE A 99 -22.13 -4.57 -26.22
N PHE A 100 -22.65 -3.52 -25.57
CA PHE A 100 -21.81 -2.45 -25.08
C PHE A 100 -20.82 -2.92 -24.01
N ALA A 101 -21.23 -3.81 -23.10
CA ALA A 101 -20.34 -4.40 -22.11
C ALA A 101 -19.18 -5.17 -22.75
N ARG A 102 -19.42 -5.91 -23.84
CA ARG A 102 -18.34 -6.58 -24.62
C ARG A 102 -17.36 -5.58 -25.22
N MET A 103 -17.83 -4.41 -25.66
CA MET A 103 -16.94 -3.34 -26.14
C MET A 103 -16.09 -2.75 -25.01
N CYS A 104 -16.59 -2.74 -23.77
CA CYS A 104 -15.90 -2.14 -22.62
C CYS A 104 -14.65 -2.91 -22.14
N VAL A 105 -14.41 -4.13 -22.64
CA VAL A 105 -13.13 -4.84 -22.47
C VAL A 105 -11.98 -4.05 -23.13
N ASP A 106 -12.26 -3.25 -24.17
CA ASP A 106 -11.33 -2.27 -24.72
C ASP A 106 -11.50 -0.92 -24.00
N SER A 107 -10.47 -0.51 -23.26
CA SER A 107 -10.50 0.72 -22.45
C SER A 107 -10.81 1.99 -23.24
N LEU A 108 -10.39 2.07 -24.51
CA LEU A 108 -10.66 3.24 -25.35
C LEU A 108 -12.08 3.24 -25.91
N LEU A 109 -12.66 2.07 -26.21
CA LEU A 109 -14.09 1.98 -26.57
C LEU A 109 -14.97 2.26 -25.37
N ARG A 110 -14.64 1.72 -24.19
CA ARG A 110 -15.33 2.03 -22.94
C ARG A 110 -15.40 3.53 -22.72
N ASN A 111 -14.25 4.22 -22.74
CA ASN A 111 -14.22 5.66 -22.50
C ASN A 111 -15.12 6.39 -23.52
N LYS A 112 -15.05 6.04 -24.82
CA LYS A 112 -15.96 6.59 -25.83
C LYS A 112 -17.45 6.33 -25.55
N LEU A 113 -17.81 5.18 -24.97
CA LEU A 113 -19.20 4.86 -24.59
C LEU A 113 -19.69 5.67 -23.39
N PHE A 114 -18.78 6.06 -22.49
CA PHE A 114 -19.08 6.99 -21.39
C PHE A 114 -19.15 8.44 -21.88
N ASP A 115 -18.27 8.84 -22.80
CA ASP A 115 -18.23 10.18 -23.40
C ASP A 115 -19.42 10.43 -24.34
N LYS A 116 -19.94 9.38 -24.99
CA LYS A 116 -21.18 9.45 -25.78
C LYS A 116 -22.38 9.57 -24.85
N GLY A 117 -22.61 10.83 -24.51
CA GLY A 117 -23.58 11.40 -23.57
C GLY A 117 -23.32 12.89 -23.37
N GLY A 118 -22.07 13.35 -23.60
CA GLY A 118 -21.69 14.76 -23.60
C GLY A 118 -21.09 15.23 -24.94
N SER A 119 -21.55 16.40 -25.39
CA SER A 119 -21.05 17.26 -26.48
C SER A 119 -21.46 16.93 -27.93
N GLN A 120 -22.38 17.77 -28.46
CA GLN A 120 -21.98 18.58 -29.61
C GLN A 120 -20.70 19.32 -29.21
N ALA A 121 -19.62 19.07 -29.93
CA ALA A 121 -18.34 19.71 -29.71
C ALA A 121 -18.48 21.22 -29.97
N GLY A 122 -18.27 22.03 -28.93
CA GLY A 122 -18.06 23.47 -29.09
C GLY A 122 -18.91 24.41 -28.23
N SER A 123 -18.99 24.20 -26.92
CA SER A 123 -19.27 25.31 -26.01
C SER A 123 -18.75 24.98 -24.62
N GLN A 124 -17.72 25.72 -24.23
CA GLN A 124 -17.20 25.75 -22.88
C GLN A 124 -18.14 26.61 -22.05
N GLU A 125 -19.24 26.04 -21.53
CA GLU A 125 -19.98 26.61 -20.40
C GLU A 125 -21.06 25.65 -19.87
N LEU A 126 -21.13 25.61 -18.54
CA LEU A 126 -22.16 25.05 -17.66
C LEU A 126 -22.24 23.53 -17.44
N ILE A 127 -21.94 23.21 -16.18
CA ILE A 127 -22.22 21.99 -15.43
C ILE A 127 -23.74 21.72 -15.49
N SER A 128 -24.15 20.70 -16.26
CA SER A 128 -25.43 20.03 -16.08
C SER A 128 -25.15 18.59 -15.67
N ASP A 129 -25.58 18.22 -14.46
CA ASP A 129 -25.33 16.93 -13.79
C ASP A 129 -25.98 15.69 -14.45
N ASP A 130 -26.53 15.78 -15.67
CA ASP A 130 -27.47 14.78 -16.22
C ASP A 130 -27.01 14.05 -17.51
N HIS A 131 -25.71 13.85 -17.72
CA HIS A 131 -25.20 13.25 -18.96
C HIS A 131 -24.26 12.05 -18.72
N THR A 132 -24.79 10.93 -18.21
CA THR A 132 -24.01 9.72 -17.90
C THR A 132 -24.14 8.61 -18.96
N GLY A 133 -23.91 8.98 -20.24
CA GLY A 133 -23.68 8.09 -21.39
C GLY A 133 -24.34 6.70 -21.34
N ILE A 134 -23.53 5.64 -21.39
CA ILE A 134 -24.00 4.24 -21.31
C ILE A 134 -24.69 3.89 -19.98
N LEU A 135 -24.35 4.53 -18.85
CA LEU A 135 -24.92 4.18 -17.53
C LEU A 135 -26.42 4.44 -17.48
N ASN A 136 -26.90 5.49 -18.12
CA ASN A 136 -28.34 5.78 -18.26
C ASN A 136 -29.13 4.65 -18.94
N LYS A 137 -28.45 3.75 -19.66
CA LYS A 137 -29.07 2.56 -20.28
C LYS A 137 -28.95 1.32 -19.41
N ILE A 138 -27.94 1.25 -18.55
CA ILE A 138 -27.67 0.09 -17.69
C ILE A 138 -28.48 0.16 -16.38
N ILE A 139 -28.46 1.32 -15.71
CA ILE A 139 -29.08 1.48 -14.38
C ILE A 139 -30.58 1.14 -14.38
N PRO A 140 -31.42 1.58 -15.35
CA PRO A 140 -32.83 1.21 -15.37
C PRO A 140 -33.08 -0.31 -15.46
N LEU A 141 -32.19 -1.05 -16.13
CA LEU A 141 -32.31 -2.50 -16.30
C LEU A 141 -31.99 -3.30 -15.03
N LEU A 142 -31.45 -2.66 -13.99
CA LEU A 142 -31.25 -3.29 -12.68
C LEU A 142 -32.57 -3.56 -11.96
N HIS A 143 -33.60 -2.77 -12.28
CA HIS A 143 -34.93 -2.84 -11.64
C HIS A 143 -35.86 -3.86 -12.30
N ILE A 144 -35.44 -4.51 -13.39
CA ILE A 144 -36.23 -5.46 -14.16
C ILE A 144 -35.66 -6.87 -13.95
N ASP A 145 -36.49 -7.79 -13.46
CA ASP A 145 -36.06 -9.13 -13.03
C ASP A 145 -35.26 -9.88 -14.10
N GLU A 146 -35.76 -9.89 -15.33
CA GLU A 146 -35.18 -10.65 -16.43
C GLU A 146 -33.79 -10.13 -16.83
N THR A 147 -33.57 -8.81 -16.77
CA THR A 147 -32.33 -8.14 -17.22
C THR A 147 -31.31 -7.89 -16.12
N ARG A 148 -31.72 -7.95 -14.85
CA ARG A 148 -30.92 -7.55 -13.69
C ARG A 148 -29.53 -8.15 -13.67
N HIS A 149 -29.43 -9.48 -13.81
CA HIS A 149 -28.14 -10.18 -13.78
C HIS A 149 -27.22 -9.75 -14.93
N LEU A 150 -27.77 -9.49 -16.12
CA LEU A 150 -27.00 -9.00 -17.25
C LEU A 150 -26.50 -7.57 -17.01
N ALA A 151 -27.36 -6.69 -16.49
CA ALA A 151 -27.00 -5.32 -16.17
C ALA A 151 -25.90 -5.26 -15.10
N LEU A 152 -26.04 -6.03 -14.01
CA LEU A 152 -25.01 -6.17 -12.98
C LEU A 152 -23.71 -6.75 -13.52
N ARG A 153 -23.79 -7.77 -14.38
CA ARG A 153 -22.60 -8.36 -15.01
C ARG A 153 -21.88 -7.33 -15.89
N SER A 154 -22.65 -6.51 -16.60
CA SER A 154 -22.12 -5.42 -17.42
C SER A 154 -21.36 -4.40 -16.56
N LEU A 155 -21.92 -3.97 -15.43
CA LEU A 155 -21.24 -3.07 -14.49
C LEU A 155 -19.97 -3.68 -13.90
N SER A 156 -20.02 -4.95 -13.49
CA SER A 156 -18.85 -5.68 -12.98
C SER A 156 -17.75 -5.78 -14.03
N THR A 157 -18.07 -6.14 -15.29
CA THR A 157 -17.09 -6.15 -16.40
C THR A 157 -16.51 -4.76 -16.67
N ILE A 158 -17.34 -3.71 -16.66
CA ILE A 158 -16.89 -2.34 -16.89
C ILE A 158 -15.93 -1.88 -15.79
N THR A 159 -16.21 -2.20 -14.52
CA THR A 159 -15.36 -1.80 -13.39
C THR A 159 -14.05 -2.61 -13.33
N HIS A 160 -14.10 -3.91 -13.63
CA HIS A 160 -12.93 -4.79 -13.66
C HIS A 160 -11.86 -4.27 -14.63
N HIS A 161 -12.27 -3.91 -15.85
CA HIS A 161 -11.35 -3.33 -16.84
C HIS A 161 -11.27 -1.80 -16.80
N GLY A 162 -12.08 -1.16 -15.95
CA GLY A 162 -12.37 0.28 -15.87
C GLY A 162 -11.19 1.16 -15.50
N GLY A 163 -11.07 2.32 -16.16
CA GLY A 163 -10.22 3.41 -15.67
C GLY A 163 -10.91 4.17 -14.54
N SER A 164 -10.15 4.99 -13.80
CA SER A 164 -10.64 5.73 -12.62
C SER A 164 -11.94 6.50 -12.89
N THR A 165 -12.05 7.20 -14.03
CA THR A 165 -13.27 7.94 -14.41
C THR A 165 -14.52 7.07 -14.47
N ALA A 166 -14.46 5.93 -15.18
CA ALA A 166 -15.61 5.03 -15.32
C ALA A 166 -16.03 4.42 -13.97
N ARG A 167 -15.06 4.09 -13.13
CA ARG A 167 -15.29 3.58 -11.77
C ARG A 167 -15.95 4.63 -10.88
N ILE A 168 -15.49 5.89 -10.92
CA ILE A 168 -16.07 7.01 -10.18
C ILE A 168 -17.53 7.27 -10.60
N GLU A 169 -17.84 7.25 -11.90
CA GLU A 169 -19.23 7.42 -12.37
C GLU A 169 -20.15 6.29 -11.90
N ILE A 170 -19.66 5.04 -11.89
CA ILE A 170 -20.42 3.91 -11.35
C ILE A 170 -20.61 4.05 -9.83
N ALA A 171 -19.61 4.57 -9.11
CA ALA A 171 -19.69 4.76 -7.65
C ALA A 171 -20.81 5.71 -7.22
N LYS A 172 -21.21 6.68 -8.08
CA LYS A 172 -22.37 7.54 -7.84
C LYS A 172 -23.68 6.76 -7.70
N HIS A 173 -23.75 5.54 -8.23
CA HIS A 173 -24.89 4.64 -8.15
C HIS A 173 -24.76 3.58 -7.05
N ALA A 174 -23.80 3.72 -6.12
CA ALA A 174 -23.57 2.73 -5.06
C ALA A 174 -24.82 2.42 -4.22
N ASN A 175 -25.64 3.44 -3.92
CA ASN A 175 -26.89 3.27 -3.15
C ASN A 175 -27.92 2.37 -3.87
N VAL A 176 -27.90 2.32 -5.21
CA VAL A 176 -28.77 1.41 -5.99
C VAL A 176 -28.31 -0.03 -5.79
N LEU A 177 -26.99 -0.26 -5.83
CA LEU A 177 -26.40 -1.58 -5.64
C LEU A 177 -26.60 -2.10 -4.21
N THR A 178 -26.42 -1.25 -3.19
CA THR A 178 -26.68 -1.65 -1.80
C THR A 178 -28.14 -2.00 -1.58
N LYS A 179 -29.06 -1.22 -2.15
CA LYS A 179 -30.50 -1.53 -2.10
C LYS A 179 -30.80 -2.90 -2.73
N LEU A 180 -30.25 -3.21 -3.91
CA LEU A 180 -30.46 -4.52 -4.55
C LEU A 180 -30.01 -5.69 -3.68
N ILE A 181 -28.85 -5.59 -3.04
CA ILE A 181 -28.33 -6.65 -2.14
C ILE A 181 -29.28 -6.90 -0.95
N ARG A 182 -29.94 -5.85 -0.46
CA ARG A 182 -30.91 -5.93 0.65
C ARG A 182 -32.26 -6.47 0.20
N ASP A 183 -32.77 -5.96 -0.91
CA ASP A 183 -34.10 -6.29 -1.41
C ASP A 183 -34.17 -7.72 -1.98
N LEU A 184 -33.04 -8.26 -2.45
CA LEU A 184 -32.93 -9.60 -3.04
C LEU A 184 -31.91 -10.46 -2.28
N PRO A 185 -32.17 -10.81 -1.01
CA PRO A 185 -31.17 -11.42 -0.15
C PRO A 185 -30.79 -12.85 -0.57
N ASP A 186 -31.71 -13.57 -1.23
CA ASP A 186 -31.53 -14.96 -1.66
C ASP A 186 -30.90 -15.07 -3.06
N ASP A 187 -30.72 -13.95 -3.76
CA ASP A 187 -30.10 -13.92 -5.09
C ASP A 187 -28.58 -13.76 -4.97
N GLU A 188 -27.90 -14.91 -4.92
CA GLU A 188 -26.43 -14.99 -4.84
C GLU A 188 -25.74 -14.20 -5.95
N LYS A 189 -26.30 -14.19 -7.18
CA LYS A 189 -25.65 -13.51 -8.30
C LYS A 189 -25.77 -11.99 -8.20
N VAL A 190 -26.90 -11.51 -7.66
CA VAL A 190 -27.06 -10.09 -7.32
C VAL A 190 -26.04 -9.67 -6.29
N ALA A 191 -25.88 -10.44 -5.21
CA ALA A 191 -24.90 -10.15 -4.16
C ALA A 191 -23.46 -10.13 -4.70
N GLU A 192 -23.05 -11.19 -5.40
CA GLU A 192 -21.72 -11.34 -5.99
C GLU A 192 -21.34 -10.16 -6.89
N LEU A 193 -22.17 -9.88 -7.90
CA LEU A 193 -21.86 -8.85 -8.89
C LEU A 193 -21.95 -7.44 -8.30
N SER A 194 -22.86 -7.20 -7.36
CA SER A 194 -23.00 -5.89 -6.71
C SER A 194 -21.84 -5.62 -5.76
N VAL A 195 -21.43 -6.58 -4.94
CA VAL A 195 -20.26 -6.44 -4.05
C VAL A 195 -18.98 -6.20 -4.85
N SER A 196 -18.75 -6.97 -5.93
CA SER A 196 -17.60 -6.77 -6.82
C SER A 196 -17.62 -5.39 -7.48
N THR A 197 -18.77 -4.96 -7.99
CA THR A 197 -18.91 -3.62 -8.60
C THR A 197 -18.65 -2.52 -7.57
N LEU A 198 -19.18 -2.64 -6.35
CA LEU A 198 -18.93 -1.70 -5.25
C LEU A 198 -17.44 -1.65 -4.89
N ALA A 199 -16.79 -2.80 -4.70
CA ALA A 199 -15.37 -2.89 -4.36
C ALA A 199 -14.49 -2.12 -5.35
N HIS A 200 -14.66 -2.36 -6.65
CA HIS A 200 -13.88 -1.68 -7.69
C HIS A 200 -14.22 -0.19 -7.83
N SER A 201 -15.51 0.17 -7.78
CA SER A 201 -15.97 1.54 -8.06
C SER A 201 -15.71 2.49 -6.89
N VAL A 202 -16.05 2.06 -5.68
CA VAL A 202 -15.88 2.85 -4.45
C VAL A 202 -14.41 3.00 -4.11
N SER A 203 -13.57 1.98 -4.33
CA SER A 203 -12.12 2.11 -4.12
C SER A 203 -11.50 3.23 -4.96
N ALA A 204 -11.93 3.40 -6.22
CA ALA A 204 -11.44 4.48 -7.08
C ALA A 204 -11.83 5.89 -6.59
N VAL A 205 -12.89 6.01 -5.77
CA VAL A 205 -13.27 7.27 -5.10
C VAL A 205 -12.41 7.52 -3.87
N LEU A 206 -12.08 6.44 -3.14
CA LEU A 206 -11.34 6.47 -1.89
C LEU A 206 -9.83 6.58 -2.07
N GLU A 207 -9.25 6.21 -3.20
CA GLU A 207 -7.79 6.24 -3.40
C GLU A 207 -7.14 7.59 -3.03
N GLY A 208 -5.91 7.59 -2.51
CA GLY A 208 -5.14 8.81 -2.24
C GLY A 208 -4.48 8.84 -0.86
N VAL A 209 -3.37 9.58 -0.73
CA VAL A 209 -2.54 9.56 0.50
C VAL A 209 -3.09 10.50 1.58
N SER A 210 -3.38 11.76 1.24
CA SER A 210 -3.83 12.78 2.18
C SER A 210 -5.30 13.16 2.03
N LYS A 211 -5.86 12.98 0.83
CA LYS A 211 -7.25 13.25 0.48
C LYS A 211 -7.76 12.14 -0.44
N PRO A 212 -9.06 11.83 -0.44
CA PRO A 212 -9.63 10.89 -1.39
C PRO A 212 -9.56 11.46 -2.81
N ALA A 213 -9.51 10.58 -3.81
CA ALA A 213 -9.39 10.93 -5.21
C ALA A 213 -10.62 11.72 -5.70
N ASN A 214 -11.80 11.42 -5.15
CA ASN A 214 -13.01 12.20 -5.42
C ASN A 214 -13.82 12.48 -4.13
N PRO A 215 -13.51 13.58 -3.42
CA PRO A 215 -14.21 13.93 -2.18
C PRO A 215 -15.71 14.19 -2.36
N CYS A 216 -16.13 14.76 -3.49
CA CYS A 216 -17.54 15.09 -3.75
C CYS A 216 -18.39 13.83 -3.88
N VAL A 217 -17.90 12.83 -4.63
CA VAL A 217 -18.61 11.54 -4.76
C VAL A 217 -18.60 10.80 -3.43
N LEU A 218 -17.50 10.81 -2.68
CA LEU A 218 -17.45 10.19 -1.35
C LEU A 218 -18.52 10.77 -0.41
N GLN A 219 -18.76 12.08 -0.46
CA GLN A 219 -19.78 12.74 0.37
C GLN A 219 -21.22 12.35 -0.03
N ALA A 220 -21.46 12.03 -1.31
CA ALA A 220 -22.77 11.63 -1.81
C ALA A 220 -23.10 10.14 -1.54
N VAL A 221 -22.08 9.34 -1.23
CA VAL A 221 -22.20 7.90 -1.02
C VAL A 221 -22.35 7.58 0.47
N ASP A 222 -23.34 6.74 0.82
CA ASP A 222 -23.52 6.30 2.20
C ASP A 222 -22.57 5.12 2.52
N MET A 223 -21.36 5.45 2.98
CA MET A 223 -20.37 4.45 3.37
C MET A 223 -20.80 3.58 4.55
N VAL A 224 -21.67 4.07 5.44
CA VAL A 224 -22.17 3.25 6.56
C VAL A 224 -23.09 2.16 6.03
N ASP A 225 -24.01 2.53 5.14
CA ASP A 225 -24.92 1.59 4.49
C ASP A 225 -24.19 0.58 3.60
N ILE A 226 -23.16 1.01 2.87
CA ILE A 226 -22.31 0.11 2.08
C ILE A 226 -21.61 -0.92 2.98
N LEU A 227 -20.89 -0.47 4.00
CA LEU A 227 -20.15 -1.38 4.89
C LEU A 227 -21.11 -2.36 5.57
N LYS A 228 -22.25 -1.87 6.06
CA LYS A 228 -23.27 -2.72 6.68
C LYS A 228 -23.83 -3.75 5.69
N THR A 229 -24.24 -3.32 4.51
CA THR A 229 -24.87 -4.18 3.50
C THR A 229 -23.90 -5.26 3.02
N VAL A 230 -22.65 -4.91 2.74
CA VAL A 230 -21.62 -5.86 2.32
C VAL A 230 -21.30 -6.86 3.43
N LEU A 231 -21.19 -6.40 4.68
CA LEU A 231 -20.90 -7.29 5.81
C LEU A 231 -22.07 -8.19 6.22
N GLU A 232 -23.31 -7.81 5.90
CA GLU A 232 -24.46 -8.73 6.01
C GLU A 232 -24.52 -9.71 4.83
N ALA A 233 -24.07 -9.30 3.63
CA ALA A 233 -24.01 -10.19 2.48
C ALA A 233 -23.01 -11.34 2.69
N VAL A 234 -21.81 -11.07 3.23
CA VAL A 234 -20.81 -12.13 3.52
C VAL A 234 -21.28 -13.15 4.56
N LYS A 235 -22.28 -12.83 5.38
CA LYS A 235 -22.80 -13.76 6.40
C LYS A 235 -23.80 -14.78 5.84
N ARG A 236 -24.25 -14.60 4.60
CA ARG A 236 -25.29 -15.44 3.98
C ARG A 236 -24.71 -16.75 3.44
N PRO A 237 -25.47 -17.87 3.48
CA PRO A 237 -24.98 -19.20 3.10
C PRO A 237 -25.04 -19.42 1.58
N TYR A 238 -24.23 -18.68 0.82
CA TYR A 238 -24.14 -18.82 -0.64
C TYR A 238 -23.43 -20.11 -1.07
N ARG A 239 -23.67 -20.56 -2.32
CA ARG A 239 -23.07 -21.78 -2.87
C ARG A 239 -21.59 -21.60 -3.22
N ASP A 240 -21.23 -20.45 -3.77
CA ASP A 240 -19.87 -20.06 -4.12
C ASP A 240 -19.55 -18.64 -3.61
N PRO A 241 -19.24 -18.49 -2.31
CA PRO A 241 -19.06 -17.19 -1.69
C PRO A 241 -17.70 -16.54 -1.99
N ARG A 242 -16.80 -17.22 -2.73
CA ARG A 242 -15.39 -16.79 -2.91
C ARG A 242 -15.27 -15.33 -3.34
N SER A 243 -15.95 -14.99 -4.44
CA SER A 243 -15.90 -13.66 -5.03
C SER A 243 -16.46 -12.60 -4.07
N ILE A 244 -17.54 -12.92 -3.33
CA ILE A 244 -18.12 -12.00 -2.35
C ILE A 244 -17.13 -11.72 -1.22
N TYR A 245 -16.46 -12.76 -0.70
CA TYR A 245 -15.47 -12.61 0.38
C TYR A 245 -14.26 -11.79 -0.05
N GLU A 246 -13.65 -12.12 -1.19
CA GLU A 246 -12.45 -11.43 -1.69
C GLU A 246 -12.72 -9.92 -1.92
N HIS A 247 -13.81 -9.58 -2.61
CA HIS A 247 -14.15 -8.18 -2.88
C HIS A 247 -14.63 -7.42 -1.63
N ALA A 248 -15.26 -8.11 -0.66
CA ALA A 248 -15.62 -7.49 0.63
C ALA A 248 -14.37 -7.13 1.43
N ILE A 249 -13.36 -8.02 1.49
CA ILE A 249 -12.07 -7.75 2.15
C ILE A 249 -11.39 -6.54 1.51
N GLU A 250 -11.32 -6.51 0.18
CA GLU A 250 -10.73 -5.38 -0.56
C GLU A 250 -11.46 -4.07 -0.24
N LEU A 251 -12.78 -4.03 -0.39
CA LEU A 251 -13.58 -2.83 -0.15
C LEU A 251 -13.41 -2.30 1.27
N VAL A 252 -13.53 -3.16 2.29
CA VAL A 252 -13.41 -2.75 3.69
C VAL A 252 -11.97 -2.27 3.98
N ALA A 253 -10.94 -2.98 3.49
CA ALA A 253 -9.55 -2.57 3.70
C ALA A 253 -9.21 -1.24 3.00
N MET A 254 -9.78 -0.96 1.83
CA MET A 254 -9.57 0.29 1.08
C MET A 254 -10.36 1.47 1.66
N ALA A 255 -11.56 1.22 2.20
CA ALA A 255 -12.39 2.22 2.86
C ALA A 255 -11.78 2.78 4.16
N SER A 256 -10.89 2.02 4.81
CA SER A 256 -10.33 2.35 6.13
C SER A 256 -9.84 3.78 6.30
N ILE A 257 -9.08 4.33 5.34
CA ILE A 257 -8.45 5.65 5.50
C ILE A 257 -9.46 6.81 5.37
N HIS A 258 -10.18 6.90 4.25
CA HIS A 258 -11.01 8.05 3.91
C HIS A 258 -12.48 7.89 4.31
N ALA A 259 -12.92 6.68 4.67
CA ALA A 259 -14.24 6.42 5.26
C ALA A 259 -14.15 6.05 6.76
N SER A 260 -13.10 6.48 7.48
CA SER A 260 -12.88 6.16 8.90
C SER A 260 -14.04 6.55 9.82
N SER A 261 -14.81 7.59 9.49
CA SER A 261 -16.04 7.95 10.20
C SER A 261 -17.12 6.87 10.11
N ALA A 262 -17.22 6.16 8.98
CA ALA A 262 -18.16 5.06 8.80
C ALA A 262 -17.79 3.85 9.66
N PHE A 263 -16.49 3.58 9.89
CA PHE A 263 -16.03 2.54 10.83
C PHE A 263 -16.39 2.88 12.28
N LYS A 264 -16.34 4.16 12.65
CA LYS A 264 -16.77 4.62 13.99
C LYS A 264 -18.29 4.45 14.17
N ALA A 265 -19.07 4.71 13.12
CA ALA A 265 -20.52 4.51 13.12
C ALA A 265 -20.93 3.03 13.05
N TYR A 266 -20.12 2.19 12.40
CA TYR A 266 -20.36 0.75 12.27
C TYR A 266 -19.11 -0.08 12.64
N PRO A 267 -18.84 -0.27 13.96
CA PRO A 267 -17.62 -0.95 14.43
C PRO A 267 -17.48 -2.42 14.02
N SER A 268 -18.56 -3.07 13.54
CA SER A 268 -18.49 -4.42 12.97
C SER A 268 -17.54 -4.47 11.75
N ALA A 269 -17.32 -3.36 11.04
CA ALA A 269 -16.28 -3.29 10.01
C ALA A 269 -14.85 -3.43 10.56
N ILE A 270 -14.60 -2.96 11.80
CA ILE A 270 -13.32 -3.19 12.49
C ILE A 270 -13.21 -4.65 12.92
N ASN A 271 -14.30 -5.22 13.46
CA ASN A 271 -14.37 -6.65 13.82
C ASN A 271 -14.03 -7.54 12.62
N PHE A 272 -14.54 -7.20 11.42
CA PHE A 272 -14.25 -7.93 10.18
C PHE A 272 -12.76 -7.90 9.84
N LEU A 273 -12.12 -6.72 9.82
CA LEU A 273 -10.68 -6.60 9.57
C LEU A 273 -9.87 -7.41 10.59
N VAL A 274 -10.20 -7.32 11.88
CA VAL A 274 -9.43 -8.04 12.92
C VAL A 274 -9.61 -9.56 12.80
N ALA A 275 -10.79 -10.04 12.43
CA ALA A 275 -11.04 -11.46 12.21
C ALA A 275 -10.17 -12.02 11.06
N GLY A 276 -9.90 -11.21 10.04
CA GLY A 276 -9.07 -11.59 8.90
C GLY A 276 -7.61 -11.90 9.22
N PHE A 277 -7.12 -11.55 10.42
CA PHE A 277 -5.76 -11.90 10.85
C PHE A 277 -5.60 -13.43 10.99
N ARG A 278 -6.70 -14.17 11.15
CA ARG A 278 -6.73 -15.62 11.32
C ARG A 278 -6.86 -16.42 10.02
N SER A 279 -7.04 -15.75 8.87
CA SER A 279 -7.09 -16.44 7.58
C SER A 279 -5.79 -17.20 7.34
N LYS A 280 -5.79 -18.35 6.69
CA LYS A 280 -4.57 -19.07 6.26
C LYS A 280 -3.86 -18.40 5.09
N ASP A 281 -4.51 -17.46 4.42
CA ASP A 281 -3.94 -16.70 3.30
C ASP A 281 -3.22 -15.43 3.77
N TRP A 282 -1.90 -15.38 3.58
CA TRP A 282 -1.05 -14.25 3.98
C TRP A 282 -1.43 -12.91 3.35
N VAL A 283 -1.92 -12.93 2.10
CA VAL A 283 -2.41 -11.73 1.42
C VAL A 283 -3.65 -11.20 2.14
N THR A 284 -4.59 -12.08 2.49
CA THR A 284 -5.77 -11.72 3.28
C THR A 284 -5.39 -11.15 4.65
N ARG A 285 -4.48 -11.81 5.38
CA ARG A 285 -3.98 -11.34 6.68
C ARG A 285 -3.44 -9.91 6.58
N CYS A 286 -2.55 -9.65 5.63
CA CYS A 286 -1.89 -8.36 5.48
C CYS A 286 -2.81 -7.27 4.92
N THR A 287 -3.73 -7.62 4.03
CA THR A 287 -4.77 -6.70 3.54
C THR A 287 -5.61 -6.19 4.69
N CYS A 288 -6.04 -7.09 5.57
CA CYS A 288 -6.81 -6.73 6.75
C CYS A 288 -5.98 -5.91 7.75
N MET A 289 -4.73 -6.31 8.03
CA MET A 289 -3.87 -5.61 8.99
C MET A 289 -3.53 -4.20 8.53
N GLY A 290 -3.11 -4.00 7.28
CA GLY A 290 -2.84 -2.64 6.84
C GLY A 290 -4.11 -1.84 6.57
N GLY A 291 -5.28 -2.45 6.37
CA GLY A 291 -6.57 -1.77 6.48
C GLY A 291 -6.78 -1.19 7.88
N LEU A 292 -6.55 -2.00 8.93
CA LEU A 292 -6.63 -1.55 10.32
C LEU A 292 -5.60 -0.46 10.65
N ILE A 293 -4.37 -0.58 10.15
CA ILE A 293 -3.33 0.45 10.31
C ILE A 293 -3.72 1.72 9.55
N ARG A 294 -4.30 1.65 8.36
CA ARG A 294 -4.71 2.86 7.62
C ARG A 294 -5.89 3.61 8.26
N LEU A 295 -6.75 2.90 9.00
CA LEU A 295 -7.94 3.46 9.65
C LEU A 295 -7.66 4.69 10.51
N PHE A 296 -6.53 4.69 11.21
CA PHE A 296 -6.18 5.73 12.18
C PHE A 296 -5.24 6.79 11.62
N ARG A 297 -4.83 6.69 10.35
CA ARG A 297 -3.75 7.50 9.79
C ARG A 297 -4.03 9.01 9.83
N LEU A 298 -5.28 9.42 9.58
CA LEU A 298 -5.65 10.84 9.50
C LEU A 298 -5.80 11.52 10.87
N GLU A 299 -5.99 10.75 11.95
CA GLU A 299 -6.08 11.27 13.32
C GLU A 299 -4.85 10.96 14.18
N ALA A 300 -3.89 10.22 13.63
CA ALA A 300 -2.68 9.81 14.33
C ALA A 300 -1.75 11.00 14.62
N GLU A 301 -1.19 10.99 15.81
CA GLU A 301 -0.11 11.88 16.19
C GLU A 301 1.23 11.38 15.64
N ASN A 302 2.15 12.31 15.36
CA ASN A 302 3.53 11.94 15.11
C ASN A 302 4.14 11.32 16.36
N ASP A 303 5.02 10.35 16.16
CA ASP A 303 5.74 9.75 17.28
C ASP A 303 6.63 10.79 17.98
N GLN A 304 6.61 10.79 19.31
CA GLN A 304 7.37 11.75 20.12
C GLN A 304 8.80 11.26 20.29
N ARG A 305 9.73 11.90 19.56
CA ARG A 305 11.14 11.49 19.56
C ARG A 305 12.04 12.30 20.49
N PHE A 306 11.53 13.37 21.07
CA PHE A 306 12.29 14.31 21.90
C PHE A 306 11.99 14.07 23.38
N LEU A 307 13.05 14.04 24.20
CA LEU A 307 12.97 14.04 25.64
C LEU A 307 13.29 15.46 26.13
N ASP A 308 12.32 16.11 26.77
CA ASP A 308 12.55 17.41 27.41
C ASP A 308 13.46 17.23 28.64
N PRO A 309 14.69 17.76 28.63
CA PRO A 309 15.65 17.52 29.71
C PRO A 309 15.17 18.07 31.05
N MET A 310 14.46 19.21 31.06
CA MET A 310 14.00 19.83 32.30
C MET A 310 12.86 19.02 32.92
N ARG A 311 11.88 18.58 32.10
CA ARG A 311 10.80 17.71 32.57
C ARG A 311 11.33 16.37 33.09
N PHE A 312 12.28 15.79 32.36
CA PHE A 312 12.93 14.54 32.75
C PHE A 312 13.64 14.69 34.10
N MET A 313 14.50 15.71 34.26
CA MET A 313 15.20 15.94 35.52
C MET A 313 14.24 16.22 36.69
N ASN A 314 13.18 16.99 36.46
CA ASN A 314 12.13 17.22 37.47
C ASN A 314 11.39 15.93 37.85
N ALA A 315 11.21 14.98 36.93
CA ALA A 315 10.66 13.66 37.25
C ALA A 315 11.60 12.85 38.12
N ILE A 316 12.90 12.81 37.78
CA ILE A 316 13.90 12.11 38.59
C ILE A 316 14.00 12.69 39.99
N GLN A 317 13.98 14.01 40.15
CA GLN A 317 14.01 14.67 41.46
C GLN A 317 12.80 14.35 42.34
N ARG A 318 11.64 14.06 41.75
CA ARG A 318 10.44 13.63 42.48
C ARG A 318 10.52 12.18 42.96
N GLY A 319 11.48 11.40 42.45
CA GLY A 319 11.63 9.98 42.73
C GLY A 319 10.89 9.10 41.73
N VAL A 320 11.52 7.99 41.35
CA VAL A 320 10.89 6.93 40.54
C VAL A 320 9.87 6.21 41.43
N PRO A 321 8.61 6.01 40.99
CA PRO A 321 7.62 5.25 41.75
C PRO A 321 8.12 3.85 42.14
N ASP A 322 7.80 3.39 43.35
CA ASP A 322 8.32 2.13 43.93
C ASP A 322 8.19 0.94 42.97
N HIS A 323 7.01 0.74 42.39
CA HIS A 323 6.76 -0.39 41.48
C HIS A 323 7.58 -0.31 40.18
N LEU A 324 7.90 0.89 39.68
CA LEU A 324 8.79 1.06 38.53
C LEU A 324 10.26 0.88 38.96
N SER A 325 10.61 1.33 40.16
CA SER A 325 11.93 1.12 40.74
C SER A 325 12.24 -0.37 40.90
N ASP A 326 11.30 -1.15 41.43
CA ASP A 326 11.44 -2.61 41.57
C ASP A 326 11.71 -3.29 40.21
N ILE A 327 10.99 -2.90 39.16
CA ILE A 327 11.20 -3.40 37.79
C ILE A 327 12.61 -3.06 37.28
N LEU A 328 13.12 -1.85 37.56
CA LEU A 328 14.48 -1.46 37.18
C LEU A 328 15.54 -2.24 37.97
N ILE A 329 15.28 -2.52 39.25
CA ILE A 329 16.16 -3.34 40.11
C ILE A 329 16.24 -4.77 39.57
N ASP A 330 15.09 -5.39 39.28
CA ASP A 330 14.99 -6.74 38.75
C ASP A 330 15.69 -6.88 37.39
N TYR A 331 15.59 -5.86 36.52
CA TYR A 331 16.30 -5.84 35.24
C TYR A 331 17.82 -5.61 35.40
N GLY A 332 18.21 -4.85 36.43
CA GLY A 332 19.55 -4.34 36.65
C GLY A 332 19.62 -2.83 36.37
N GLN A 333 19.56 -2.03 37.44
CA GLN A 333 19.44 -0.57 37.39
C GLN A 333 20.53 0.09 36.53
N SER A 334 21.78 -0.38 36.60
CA SER A 334 22.91 0.18 35.83
C SER A 334 22.81 0.00 34.31
N ARG A 335 21.87 -0.85 33.86
CA ARG A 335 21.60 -1.13 32.44
C ARG A 335 20.35 -0.40 31.92
N SER A 336 19.59 0.25 32.79
CA SER A 336 18.38 1.00 32.44
C SER A 336 18.69 2.24 31.60
N GLU A 337 17.74 2.67 30.75
CA GLU A 337 17.92 3.87 29.93
C GLU A 337 18.01 5.14 30.80
N ILE A 338 17.20 5.22 31.87
CA ILE A 338 17.21 6.31 32.84
C ILE A 338 18.61 6.44 33.48
N PHE A 339 19.16 5.34 34.02
CA PHE A 339 20.48 5.38 34.65
C PHE A 339 21.57 5.76 33.65
N LEU A 340 21.56 5.13 32.47
CA LEU A 340 22.56 5.41 31.43
C LEU A 340 22.51 6.86 30.97
N THR A 341 21.32 7.44 30.79
CA THR A 341 21.16 8.86 30.43
C THR A 341 21.67 9.78 31.52
N LEU A 342 21.35 9.54 32.81
CA LEU A 342 21.83 10.37 33.92
C LEU A 342 23.35 10.29 34.11
N SER A 343 23.89 9.06 34.07
CA SER A 343 25.32 8.81 34.20
C SER A 343 26.10 9.45 33.04
N CYS A 344 25.65 9.24 31.80
CA CYS A 344 26.29 9.85 30.63
C CYS A 344 26.19 11.37 30.63
N THR A 345 25.08 11.95 31.11
CA THR A 345 24.93 13.41 31.25
C THR A 345 25.99 13.96 32.21
N THR A 346 26.20 13.29 33.34
CA THR A 346 27.21 13.67 34.33
C THR A 346 28.63 13.54 33.76
N GLU A 347 28.95 12.41 33.12
CA GLU A 347 30.24 12.19 32.45
C GLU A 347 30.50 13.26 31.36
N PHE A 348 29.48 13.59 30.57
CA PHE A 348 29.55 14.62 29.53
C PHE A 348 29.82 16.01 30.12
N GLN A 349 29.07 16.43 31.14
CA GLN A 349 29.27 17.72 31.80
C GLN A 349 30.67 17.85 32.38
N ASN A 350 31.17 16.80 33.05
CA ASN A 350 32.54 16.77 33.57
C ASN A 350 33.59 16.90 32.45
N ALA A 351 33.37 16.24 31.31
CA ALA A 351 34.26 16.38 30.15
C ALA A 351 34.24 17.80 29.55
N MET A 352 33.07 18.44 29.49
CA MET A 352 32.94 19.82 29.03
C MET A 352 33.65 20.81 29.97
N ILE A 353 33.49 20.66 31.29
CA ILE A 353 34.19 21.47 32.30
C ILE A 353 35.70 21.27 32.20
N ALA A 354 36.17 20.03 32.08
CA ALA A 354 37.60 19.74 31.91
C ALA A 354 38.16 20.35 30.63
N CYS A 355 37.41 20.34 29.53
CA CYS A 355 37.82 20.98 28.28
C CYS A 355 37.85 22.51 28.40
N MET A 356 36.88 23.11 29.09
CA MET A 356 36.88 24.55 29.38
C MET A 356 38.15 24.98 30.12
N GLN A 357 38.61 24.17 31.08
CA GLN A 357 39.82 24.44 31.87
C GLN A 357 41.11 24.18 31.09
N THR A 358 41.20 23.08 30.35
CA THR A 358 42.45 22.61 29.72
C THR A 358 42.59 23.03 28.26
N ARG A 359 41.50 23.45 27.61
CA ARG A 359 41.36 23.64 26.15
C ARG A 359 41.71 22.39 25.32
N ASP A 360 41.74 21.21 25.93
CA ASP A 360 42.10 19.96 25.24
C ASP A 360 40.90 19.34 24.52
N LEU A 361 40.73 19.73 23.26
CA LEU A 361 39.69 19.20 22.37
C LEU A 361 39.91 17.73 21.99
N TYR A 362 41.15 17.25 22.05
CA TYR A 362 41.48 15.86 21.75
C TYR A 362 41.00 14.96 22.89
N ALA A 363 41.32 15.30 24.14
CA ALA A 363 40.83 14.60 25.32
C ALA A 363 39.30 14.65 25.40
N LEU A 364 38.67 15.80 25.07
CA LEU A 364 37.22 15.91 24.98
C LEU A 364 36.64 14.90 23.98
N GLY A 365 37.21 14.81 22.76
CA GLY A 365 36.76 13.89 21.73
C GLY A 365 36.83 12.42 22.14
N LEU A 366 37.93 12.03 22.79
CA LEU A 366 38.11 10.67 23.31
C LEU A 366 37.12 10.33 24.43
N LYS A 367 36.53 11.32 25.10
CA LYS A 367 35.45 11.13 26.08
C LYS A 367 34.06 11.14 25.45
N GLN A 368 33.81 12.05 24.51
CA GLN A 368 32.51 12.18 23.86
C GLN A 368 32.16 10.98 22.96
N ALA A 369 33.12 10.43 22.21
CA ALA A 369 32.81 9.35 21.27
C ALA A 369 32.28 8.06 21.96
N PRO A 370 32.87 7.56 23.07
CA PRO A 370 32.28 6.44 23.82
C PRO A 370 30.91 6.75 24.43
N LEU A 371 30.65 7.98 24.85
CA LEU A 371 29.34 8.38 25.41
C LEU A 371 28.22 8.27 24.36
N ILE A 372 28.51 8.67 23.12
CA ILE A 372 27.58 8.54 21.98
C ILE A 372 27.11 7.10 21.78
N LEU A 373 27.97 6.13 22.09
CA LEU A 373 27.66 4.71 21.95
C LEU A 373 26.89 4.13 23.15
N LYS A 374 26.64 4.91 24.22
CA LYS A 374 25.94 4.45 25.44
C LYS A 374 24.46 4.88 25.49
N THR A 375 24.10 6.03 24.92
CA THR A 375 22.72 6.57 24.95
C THR A 375 22.48 7.61 23.86
N GLU A 376 21.21 7.74 23.44
CA GLU A 376 20.78 8.71 22.43
C GLU A 376 21.00 10.17 22.90
N PHE A 377 20.88 10.42 24.20
CA PHE A 377 20.94 11.75 24.81
C PHE A 377 22.30 12.09 25.44
N SER A 378 23.36 11.47 24.92
CA SER A 378 24.75 11.57 25.41
C SER A 378 25.40 12.94 25.21
N VAL A 379 24.85 13.77 24.33
CA VAL A 379 25.34 15.12 24.03
C VAL A 379 24.19 16.11 24.21
N ALA A 380 24.33 17.01 25.17
CA ALA A 380 23.37 18.09 25.39
C ALA A 380 23.64 19.25 24.43
N ASP A 381 22.59 19.88 23.89
CA ASP A 381 22.69 21.12 23.10
C ASP A 381 22.60 22.36 24.00
N GLY A 382 23.45 22.37 25.04
CA GLY A 382 23.54 23.46 26.03
C GLY A 382 24.63 24.47 25.69
N MET A 383 24.88 25.39 26.62
CA MET A 383 25.94 26.39 26.55
C MET A 383 26.46 26.71 27.95
N PHE A 384 27.65 27.31 28.04
CA PHE A 384 28.14 27.81 29.32
C PHE A 384 27.48 29.15 29.65
N GLU A 385 26.59 29.14 30.64
CA GLU A 385 25.97 30.35 31.18
C GLU A 385 26.76 30.84 32.40
N VAL A 386 27.07 32.14 32.41
CA VAL A 386 27.70 32.84 33.54
C VAL A 386 26.74 33.91 34.01
N GLU A 387 26.49 33.96 35.31
CA GLU A 387 25.69 35.00 35.95
C GLU A 387 26.61 36.11 36.45
N ASP A 388 26.34 37.34 36.04
CA ASP A 388 27.05 38.51 36.56
C ASP A 388 26.74 38.69 38.06
N PRO A 389 27.75 38.59 38.95
CA PRO A 389 27.53 38.66 40.39
C PRO A 389 26.97 40.00 40.89
N ARG A 390 27.08 41.08 40.11
CA ARG A 390 26.57 42.42 40.46
C ARG A 390 25.18 42.68 39.92
N THR A 391 24.86 42.17 38.73
CA THR A 391 23.61 42.49 38.04
C THR A 391 22.62 41.35 38.01
N GLY A 392 23.03 40.12 38.36
CA GLY A 392 22.24 38.89 38.22
C GLY A 392 21.94 38.53 36.76
N LYS A 393 22.51 39.25 35.80
CA LYS A 393 22.24 39.04 34.38
C LYS A 393 23.04 37.85 33.89
N ARG A 394 22.35 36.87 33.29
CA ARG A 394 22.99 35.73 32.64
C ARG A 394 23.51 36.14 31.26
N SER A 395 24.75 35.72 30.98
CA SER A 395 25.39 35.85 29.67
C SER A 395 26.08 34.55 29.31
N ILE A 396 26.34 34.36 28.02
CA ILE A 396 27.04 33.20 27.51
C ILE A 396 28.52 33.55 27.42
N ASP A 397 29.37 32.70 28.00
CA ASP A 397 30.82 32.85 27.91
C ASP A 397 31.41 31.64 27.17
N GLU A 398 32.21 31.90 26.16
CA GLU A 398 32.86 30.84 25.37
C GLU A 398 34.11 30.33 26.08
N PHE A 399 34.59 31.03 27.12
CA PHE A 399 35.83 30.73 27.83
C PHE A 399 36.99 30.47 26.87
N GLY A 400 37.02 31.17 25.72
CA GLY A 400 37.96 31.04 24.60
C GLY A 400 37.94 29.69 23.86
N LEU A 401 36.92 28.86 24.06
CA LEU A 401 36.68 27.66 23.25
C LEU A 401 36.24 28.05 21.84
N PRO A 402 36.49 27.21 20.81
CA PRO A 402 36.16 27.54 19.42
C PRO A 402 34.69 27.24 19.07
N PHE A 403 33.80 27.15 20.07
CA PHE A 403 32.39 26.83 19.92
C PHE A 403 31.58 27.49 21.03
N ARG A 404 30.31 27.81 20.72
CA ARG A 404 29.36 28.40 21.67
C ARG A 404 28.39 27.38 22.24
N MET A 405 27.78 26.58 21.38
CA MET A 405 26.93 25.47 21.81
C MET A 405 27.79 24.24 22.09
N TRP A 406 27.42 23.47 23.10
CA TRP A 406 28.14 22.24 23.44
C TRP A 406 28.09 21.19 22.32
N SER A 407 26.99 21.13 21.55
CA SER A 407 26.89 20.24 20.39
C SER A 407 27.89 20.58 19.28
N ASP A 408 28.29 21.85 19.16
CA ASP A 408 29.28 22.31 18.18
C ASP A 408 30.71 21.87 18.56
N SER A 409 30.94 21.35 19.77
CA SER A 409 32.25 20.81 20.14
C SER A 409 32.61 19.55 19.34
N LEU A 410 31.61 18.78 18.90
CA LEU A 410 31.79 17.48 18.23
C LEU A 410 32.71 17.57 16.99
N PRO A 411 32.45 18.44 15.99
CA PRO A 411 33.33 18.55 14.82
C PRO A 411 34.71 19.13 15.16
N HIS A 412 34.84 19.94 16.22
CA HIS A 412 36.15 20.45 16.68
C HIS A 412 36.99 19.34 17.31
N ALA A 413 36.38 18.52 18.16
CA ALA A 413 36.98 17.35 18.77
C ALA A 413 37.36 16.29 17.72
N ALA A 414 36.49 16.05 16.73
CA ALA A 414 36.78 15.16 15.61
C ALA A 414 38.01 15.61 14.80
N ARG A 415 38.15 16.92 14.53
CA ARG A 415 39.35 17.48 13.90
C ARG A 415 40.60 17.30 14.76
N ALA A 416 40.51 17.52 16.07
CA ALA A 416 41.62 17.34 16.99
C ALA A 416 42.11 15.88 17.02
N ILE A 417 41.20 14.90 16.99
CA ILE A 417 41.54 13.47 16.87
C ILE A 417 42.28 13.20 15.55
N ARG A 418 41.74 13.67 14.41
CA ARG A 418 42.37 13.45 13.10
C ARG A 418 43.77 14.06 13.00
N GLN A 419 44.03 15.18 13.68
CA GLN A 419 45.35 15.82 13.71
C GLN A 419 46.42 14.98 14.40
N LYS A 420 46.05 14.10 15.34
CA LYS A 420 46.99 13.15 15.97
C LYS A 420 47.44 12.04 15.01
N LYS A 421 46.77 11.86 13.87
CA LYS A 421 47.09 10.89 12.82
C LYS A 421 47.20 9.43 13.31
N LYS A 422 46.40 9.09 14.32
CA LYS A 422 46.28 7.73 14.86
C LYS A 422 45.18 6.95 14.14
N PRO A 423 45.50 5.91 13.35
CA PRO A 423 44.51 5.16 12.57
C PRO A 423 43.38 4.55 13.42
N GLU A 424 43.71 4.06 14.61
CA GLU A 424 42.81 3.39 15.55
C GLU A 424 41.74 4.32 16.17
N GLU A 425 41.95 5.63 16.10
CA GLU A 425 41.02 6.64 16.64
C GLU A 425 40.16 7.28 15.55
N GLN A 426 40.36 6.93 14.27
CA GLN A 426 39.61 7.54 13.16
C GLN A 426 38.10 7.32 13.26
N ASP A 427 37.68 6.15 13.73
CA ASP A 427 36.25 5.85 13.92
C ASP A 427 35.62 6.76 14.98
N TYR A 428 36.35 7.14 16.03
CA TYR A 428 35.85 8.09 17.03
C TYR A 428 35.60 9.46 16.42
N ALA A 429 36.50 9.94 15.55
CA ALA A 429 36.28 11.20 14.85
C ALA A 429 35.03 11.14 13.95
N ASP A 430 34.81 10.02 13.25
CA ASP A 430 33.65 9.86 12.38
C ASP A 430 32.35 9.70 13.19
N ILE A 431 32.35 9.02 14.34
CA ILE A 431 31.20 8.94 15.26
C ILE A 431 30.76 10.34 15.73
N LEU A 432 31.71 11.20 16.09
CA LEU A 432 31.43 12.57 16.52
C LEU A 432 30.76 13.40 15.40
N ASP A 433 31.33 13.35 14.19
CA ASP A 433 30.76 14.06 13.05
C ASP A 433 29.39 13.52 12.64
N ILE A 434 29.20 12.19 12.65
CA ILE A 434 27.90 11.55 12.39
C ILE A 434 26.86 12.01 13.41
N LYS A 435 27.20 12.00 14.72
CA LYS A 435 26.26 12.47 15.75
C LYS A 435 25.89 13.94 15.56
N TYR A 436 26.87 14.79 15.25
CA TYR A 436 26.62 16.20 14.94
C TYR A 436 25.65 16.36 13.76
N MET A 437 25.89 15.62 12.66
CA MET A 437 25.02 15.65 11.49
C MET A 437 23.60 15.18 11.82
N ILE A 438 23.44 14.13 12.61
CA ILE A 438 22.13 13.64 13.08
C ILE A 438 21.40 14.72 13.90
N MET A 439 22.10 15.35 14.86
CA MET A 439 21.53 16.43 15.68
C MET A 439 21.09 17.63 14.83
N ARG A 440 21.80 17.94 13.74
CA ARG A 440 21.46 19.01 12.79
C ARG A 440 20.49 18.58 11.69
N GLN A 441 19.86 17.39 11.79
CA GLN A 441 18.93 16.83 10.80
C GLN A 441 19.56 16.65 9.39
N ARG A 442 20.89 16.56 9.31
CA ARG A 442 21.67 16.31 8.09
C ARG A 442 21.87 14.81 7.87
N ILE A 443 20.77 14.06 7.89
CA ILE A 443 20.80 12.59 7.79
C ILE A 443 21.53 12.09 6.52
N PRO A 444 21.34 12.68 5.32
CA PRO A 444 22.07 12.22 4.13
C PRO A 444 23.59 12.32 4.27
N ASP A 445 24.09 13.38 4.92
CA ASP A 445 25.53 13.58 5.15
C ASP A 445 26.07 12.55 6.16
N ALA A 446 25.30 12.28 7.22
CA ALA A 446 25.62 11.25 8.21
C ALA A 446 25.73 9.87 7.55
N VAL A 447 24.78 9.53 6.67
CA VAL A 447 24.76 8.27 5.90
C VAL A 447 25.97 8.18 4.97
N ALA A 448 26.30 9.26 4.25
CA ALA A 448 27.46 9.29 3.35
C ALA A 448 28.77 9.06 4.11
N LEU A 449 28.94 9.73 5.26
CA LEU A 449 30.12 9.54 6.12
C LEU A 449 30.17 8.14 6.72
N ALA A 450 29.05 7.61 7.19
CA ALA A 450 28.94 6.24 7.71
C ALA A 450 29.33 5.19 6.67
N LYS A 451 28.85 5.31 5.42
CA LYS A 451 29.23 4.42 4.31
C LYS A 451 30.73 4.46 4.04
N LYS A 452 31.35 5.64 4.05
CA LYS A 452 32.80 5.78 3.91
C LYS A 452 33.54 5.15 5.08
N GLY A 453 33.05 5.33 6.30
CA GLY A 453 33.57 4.67 7.50
C GLY A 453 33.54 3.14 7.40
N LEU A 454 32.44 2.58 6.89
CA LEU A 454 32.27 1.12 6.70
C LEU A 454 33.21 0.53 5.65
N GLN A 455 33.67 1.31 4.66
CA GLN A 455 34.72 0.86 3.73
C GLN A 455 36.06 0.63 4.46
N ARG A 456 36.33 1.40 5.52
CA ARG A 456 37.52 1.26 6.37
C ARG A 456 37.33 0.21 7.46
N ASN A 457 36.19 0.25 8.16
CA ASN A 457 35.86 -0.66 9.24
C ASN A 457 34.41 -1.18 9.09
N PRO A 458 34.20 -2.33 8.42
CA PRO A 458 32.88 -2.93 8.26
C PRO A 458 32.19 -3.36 9.56
N GLU A 459 32.97 -3.57 10.63
CA GLU A 459 32.52 -4.04 11.94
C GLU A 459 32.07 -2.91 12.90
N GLN A 460 32.05 -1.65 12.42
CA GLN A 460 31.60 -0.52 13.24
C GLN A 460 30.08 -0.39 13.26
N ALA A 461 29.45 -0.96 14.29
CA ALA A 461 27.99 -1.03 14.43
C ALA A 461 27.29 0.33 14.38
N TYR A 462 27.89 1.41 14.91
CA TYR A 462 27.27 2.74 14.92
C TYR A 462 27.10 3.33 13.51
N PHE A 463 27.99 2.98 12.57
CA PHE A 463 27.86 3.43 11.19
C PHE A 463 26.66 2.76 10.50
N HIS A 464 26.42 1.48 10.78
CA HIS A 464 25.20 0.80 10.33
C HIS A 464 23.95 1.48 10.92
N TYR A 465 23.94 1.79 12.21
CA TYR A 465 22.83 2.55 12.84
C TYR A 465 22.55 3.87 12.13
N ALA A 466 23.57 4.68 11.84
CA ALA A 466 23.40 5.95 11.12
C ALA A 466 22.74 5.76 9.75
N ILE A 467 23.04 4.67 9.03
CA ILE A 467 22.39 4.33 7.76
C ILE A 467 20.91 3.98 7.95
N THR A 468 20.54 3.33 9.07
CA THR A 468 19.12 3.02 9.36
C THR A 468 18.23 4.24 9.54
N LEU A 469 18.80 5.43 9.77
CA LEU A 469 18.04 6.66 9.94
C LEU A 469 17.57 7.26 8.60
N ALA A 470 18.04 6.74 7.46
CA ALA A 470 17.58 7.13 6.14
C ALA A 470 16.09 6.76 5.93
N ALA A 471 15.44 7.47 5.00
CA ALA A 471 14.03 7.24 4.67
C ALA A 471 13.77 5.95 3.87
N ASP A 472 14.79 5.35 3.27
CA ASP A 472 14.66 4.11 2.51
C ASP A 472 14.60 2.89 3.43
N ASN A 473 13.44 2.22 3.47
CA ASN A 473 13.21 1.03 4.28
C ASN A 473 14.12 -0.13 3.89
N VAL A 474 14.45 -0.26 2.60
CA VAL A 474 15.27 -1.38 2.09
C VAL A 474 16.72 -1.24 2.58
N GLN A 475 17.34 -0.08 2.34
CA GLN A 475 18.68 0.21 2.85
C GLN A 475 18.72 0.17 4.38
N GLY A 476 17.68 0.68 5.04
CA GLY A 476 17.57 0.70 6.49
C GLY A 476 17.55 -0.70 7.10
N LEU A 477 16.71 -1.61 6.59
CA LEU A 477 16.63 -2.99 7.07
C LEU A 477 17.95 -3.73 6.90
N ARG A 478 18.58 -3.62 5.72
CA ARG A 478 19.87 -4.29 5.48
C ARG A 478 20.95 -3.77 6.41
N ALA A 479 21.05 -2.45 6.59
CA ALA A 479 22.03 -1.86 7.50
C ALA A 479 21.80 -2.36 8.93
N ALA A 480 20.55 -2.38 9.40
CA ALA A 480 20.22 -2.91 10.73
C ALA A 480 20.65 -4.38 10.89
N LYS A 481 20.28 -5.25 9.95
CA LYS A 481 20.64 -6.68 9.99
C LYS A 481 22.14 -6.93 9.91
N LYS A 482 22.89 -6.14 9.12
CA LYS A 482 24.35 -6.23 9.07
C LYS A 482 25.01 -5.73 10.35
N GLY A 483 24.57 -4.58 10.87
CA GLY A 483 25.09 -4.01 12.10
C GLY A 483 24.86 -4.90 13.32
N LEU A 484 23.73 -5.61 13.39
CA LEU A 484 23.44 -6.58 14.45
C LEU A 484 24.38 -7.79 14.45
N LYS A 485 25.08 -8.08 13.34
CA LYS A 485 26.09 -9.14 13.22
C LYS A 485 27.50 -8.68 13.59
N CYS A 486 27.73 -7.39 13.84
CA CYS A 486 29.04 -6.87 14.23
C CYS A 486 29.49 -7.45 15.57
N LYS A 487 30.78 -7.82 15.67
CA LYS A 487 31.33 -8.46 16.89
C LYS A 487 31.33 -7.54 18.11
N LEU A 488 31.57 -6.25 17.88
CA LEU A 488 31.62 -5.22 18.91
C LEU A 488 30.42 -4.29 18.75
N ILE A 489 29.40 -4.53 19.57
CA ILE A 489 28.18 -3.73 19.58
C ILE A 489 27.78 -3.41 21.01
N THR A 490 27.51 -2.13 21.28
CA THR A 490 27.01 -1.72 22.60
C THR A 490 25.52 -2.07 22.73
N PRO A 491 25.01 -2.29 23.96
CA PRO A 491 23.58 -2.54 24.17
C PRO A 491 22.68 -1.47 23.54
N PHE A 492 23.06 -0.19 23.67
CA PHE A 492 22.34 0.93 23.05
C PHE A 492 22.23 0.77 21.52
N VAL A 493 23.36 0.61 20.83
CA VAL A 493 23.38 0.51 19.37
C VAL A 493 22.64 -0.76 18.89
N LYS A 494 22.75 -1.87 19.64
CA LYS A 494 21.99 -3.10 19.38
C LYS A 494 20.49 -2.87 19.39
N TYR A 495 19.95 -2.30 20.46
CA TYR A 495 18.50 -2.09 20.57
C TYR A 495 18.01 -1.01 19.60
N GLN A 496 18.80 0.02 19.31
CA GLN A 496 18.45 1.00 18.28
C GLN A 496 18.37 0.38 16.87
N MET A 497 19.28 -0.51 16.50
CA MET A 497 19.16 -1.20 15.21
C MET A 497 18.04 -2.23 15.19
N MET A 498 17.83 -2.95 16.29
CA MET A 498 16.77 -3.95 16.39
C MET A 498 15.37 -3.33 16.24
N GLN A 499 15.09 -2.19 16.90
CA GLN A 499 13.79 -1.52 16.70
C GLN A 499 13.61 -1.07 15.24
N ARG A 500 14.67 -0.56 14.59
CA ARG A 500 14.61 -0.18 13.16
C ARG A 500 14.39 -1.39 12.25
N ALA A 501 15.02 -2.53 12.57
CA ALA A 501 14.81 -3.77 11.83
C ALA A 501 13.35 -4.22 11.90
N VAL A 502 12.73 -4.17 13.10
CA VAL A 502 11.30 -4.47 13.29
C VAL A 502 10.43 -3.54 12.46
N GLU A 503 10.64 -2.21 12.56
CA GLU A 503 9.85 -1.22 11.82
C GLU A 503 9.94 -1.42 10.31
N HIS A 504 11.17 -1.53 9.78
CA HIS A 504 11.38 -1.67 8.34
C HIS A 504 10.85 -3.00 7.80
N ALA A 505 11.14 -4.13 8.45
CA ALA A 505 10.68 -5.44 8.01
C ALA A 505 9.16 -5.58 8.16
N GLY A 506 8.57 -5.10 9.27
CA GLY A 506 7.12 -5.08 9.47
C GLY A 506 6.40 -4.29 8.37
N ASP A 507 6.85 -3.07 8.10
CA ASP A 507 6.28 -2.24 7.03
C ASP A 507 6.44 -2.89 5.64
N MET A 508 7.62 -3.44 5.35
CA MET A 508 7.89 -4.06 4.05
C MET A 508 7.04 -5.31 3.84
N GLY A 509 6.97 -6.20 4.83
CA GLY A 509 6.17 -7.42 4.74
C GLY A 509 4.69 -7.12 4.48
N VAL A 510 4.12 -6.14 5.19
CA VAL A 510 2.74 -5.70 4.96
C VAL A 510 2.56 -5.11 3.57
N LYS A 511 3.44 -4.18 3.16
CA LYS A 511 3.33 -3.51 1.86
C LYS A 511 3.42 -4.51 0.70
N VAL A 512 4.41 -5.40 0.72
CA VAL A 512 4.63 -6.39 -0.34
C VAL A 512 3.43 -7.31 -0.49
N LEU A 513 2.89 -7.84 0.61
CA LEU A 513 1.73 -8.74 0.55
C LEU A 513 0.42 -8.02 0.20
N GLN A 514 0.32 -6.71 0.45
CA GLN A 514 -0.81 -5.90 -0.01
C GLN A 514 -0.81 -5.61 -1.51
N GLU A 515 0.31 -5.84 -2.19
CA GLU A 515 0.33 -5.87 -3.66
C GLU A 515 -0.27 -7.17 -4.22
N MET A 516 -0.74 -8.06 -3.35
CA MET A 516 -1.38 -9.35 -3.63
C MET A 516 -0.59 -10.22 -4.61
N PRO A 517 0.69 -10.51 -4.32
CA PRO A 517 1.44 -11.48 -5.10
C PRO A 517 0.78 -12.86 -5.04
N GLU A 518 0.86 -13.63 -6.12
CA GLU A 518 0.33 -14.99 -6.14
C GLU A 518 1.14 -15.88 -5.17
N ALA A 519 0.46 -16.84 -4.54
CA ALA A 519 1.13 -17.76 -3.61
C ALA A 519 2.21 -18.56 -4.35
N GLY A 520 3.42 -18.60 -3.78
CA GLY A 520 4.59 -19.24 -4.39
C GLY A 520 5.40 -18.34 -5.34
N GLU A 521 4.97 -17.09 -5.59
CA GLU A 521 5.84 -16.10 -6.21
C GLU A 521 6.93 -15.64 -5.23
N GLN A 522 8.11 -15.30 -5.75
CA GLN A 522 9.23 -14.79 -4.94
C GLN A 522 8.81 -13.62 -4.02
N ARG A 523 8.01 -12.68 -4.54
CA ARG A 523 7.55 -11.53 -3.74
C ARG A 523 6.62 -11.94 -2.59
N TRP A 524 5.83 -12.98 -2.78
CA TRP A 524 4.97 -13.52 -1.72
C TRP A 524 5.82 -14.12 -0.60
N GLU A 525 6.84 -14.91 -0.95
CA GLU A 525 7.79 -15.52 0.00
C GLU A 525 8.61 -14.45 0.74
N GLU A 526 9.15 -13.46 0.02
CA GLU A 526 9.85 -12.31 0.60
C GLU A 526 8.99 -11.55 1.61
N GLY A 527 7.72 -11.29 1.27
CA GLY A 527 6.78 -10.62 2.16
C GLY A 527 6.58 -11.34 3.48
N ILE A 528 6.46 -12.67 3.44
CA ILE A 528 6.33 -13.51 4.64
C ILE A 528 7.64 -13.53 5.43
N ALA A 529 8.78 -13.68 4.76
CA ALA A 529 10.10 -13.68 5.38
C ALA A 529 10.36 -12.38 6.16
N PHE A 530 9.96 -11.22 5.62
CA PHE A 530 10.05 -9.95 6.34
C PHE A 530 9.20 -9.94 7.62
N LEU A 531 7.96 -10.43 7.57
CA LEU A 531 7.09 -10.47 8.76
C LEU A 531 7.62 -11.39 9.85
N MET A 532 8.14 -12.56 9.48
CA MET A 532 8.76 -13.50 10.42
C MET A 532 10.00 -12.86 11.06
N SER A 533 10.87 -12.27 10.24
CA SER A 533 12.06 -11.57 10.72
C SER A 533 11.73 -10.42 11.67
N ALA A 534 10.67 -9.66 11.38
CA ALA A 534 10.18 -8.60 12.24
C ALA A 534 9.65 -9.15 13.58
N LEU A 535 8.93 -10.28 13.55
CA LEU A 535 8.38 -10.90 14.76
C LEU A 535 9.49 -11.42 15.68
N GLU A 536 10.50 -12.08 15.12
CA GLU A 536 11.65 -12.60 15.85
C GLU A 536 12.45 -11.47 16.51
N ASP A 537 12.77 -10.41 15.74
CA ASP A 537 13.45 -9.23 16.27
C ASP A 537 12.61 -8.52 17.34
N ALA A 538 11.30 -8.40 17.14
CA ALA A 538 10.40 -7.74 18.09
C ALA A 538 10.33 -8.52 19.40
N LYS A 539 10.28 -9.86 19.32
CA LYS A 539 10.34 -10.72 20.51
C LYS A 539 11.67 -10.57 21.24
N ALA A 540 12.79 -10.68 20.53
CA ALA A 540 14.13 -10.53 21.11
C ALA A 540 14.31 -9.16 21.78
N TYR A 541 13.73 -8.11 21.19
CA TYR A 541 13.71 -6.77 21.76
C TYR A 541 12.89 -6.71 23.05
N VAL A 542 11.64 -7.15 23.01
CA VAL A 542 10.70 -7.12 24.16
C VAL A 542 11.20 -7.97 25.34
N ASP A 543 11.98 -9.01 25.06
CA ASP A 543 12.56 -9.89 26.09
C ASP A 543 13.91 -9.38 26.62
N GLY A 544 14.68 -8.63 25.83
CA GLY A 544 16.04 -8.22 26.18
C GLY A 544 16.26 -6.74 26.52
N ALA A 545 15.54 -5.83 25.87
CA ALA A 545 15.75 -4.39 26.00
C ALA A 545 15.38 -3.87 27.39
N PRO A 546 15.94 -2.73 27.82
CA PRO A 546 15.54 -2.10 29.08
C PRO A 546 14.02 -1.85 29.12
N PRO A 547 13.34 -2.12 30.24
CA PRO A 547 11.88 -1.94 30.35
C PRO A 547 11.46 -0.47 30.26
N ASP A 548 12.37 0.45 30.60
CA ASP A 548 12.22 1.89 30.45
C ASP A 548 12.67 2.41 29.06
N ASN A 549 13.00 1.52 28.12
CA ASN A 549 13.44 1.97 26.82
C ASN A 549 12.33 2.71 26.08
N ARG A 550 12.65 3.91 25.55
CA ARG A 550 11.68 4.77 24.84
C ARG A 550 10.97 4.08 23.67
N HIS A 551 11.61 3.10 23.01
CA HIS A 551 11.04 2.39 21.86
C HIS A 551 10.32 1.10 22.22
N MET A 552 10.31 0.70 23.50
CA MET A 552 9.59 -0.49 23.98
C MET A 552 8.11 -0.45 23.58
N LYS A 553 7.51 0.73 23.54
CA LYS A 553 6.12 0.94 23.09
C LYS A 553 5.93 0.58 21.62
N ASN A 554 6.70 1.19 20.72
CA ASN A 554 6.57 0.98 19.27
C ASN A 554 6.86 -0.48 18.89
N VAL A 555 7.93 -1.06 19.45
CA VAL A 555 8.26 -2.46 19.22
C VAL A 555 7.22 -3.38 19.85
N GLY A 556 6.68 -3.04 21.02
CA GLY A 556 5.58 -3.77 21.65
C GLY A 556 4.30 -3.76 20.81
N TYR A 557 3.98 -2.63 20.16
CA TYR A 557 2.82 -2.57 19.24
C TYR A 557 3.00 -3.52 18.06
N TRP A 558 4.18 -3.50 17.42
CA TRP A 558 4.54 -4.44 16.35
C TRP A 558 4.51 -5.88 16.82
N TYR A 559 5.13 -6.19 17.96
CA TYR A 559 5.18 -7.55 18.50
C TYR A 559 3.78 -8.15 18.68
N ILE A 560 2.85 -7.38 19.24
CA ILE A 560 1.47 -7.81 19.42
C ILE A 560 0.77 -8.01 18.07
N LEU A 561 0.84 -7.03 17.17
CA LEU A 561 0.20 -7.13 15.85
C LEU A 561 0.75 -8.28 15.01
N LEU A 562 2.08 -8.44 14.96
CA LEU A 562 2.74 -9.54 14.25
C LEU A 562 2.42 -10.89 14.89
N THR A 563 2.30 -10.97 16.21
CA THR A 563 1.89 -12.21 16.88
C THR A 563 0.46 -12.59 16.50
N LEU A 564 -0.46 -11.62 16.48
CA LEU A 564 -1.84 -11.83 16.01
C LEU A 564 -1.90 -12.26 14.54
N LEU A 565 -0.97 -11.74 13.71
CA LEU A 565 -0.89 -12.02 12.28
C LEU A 565 -0.26 -13.37 11.98
N VAL A 566 0.70 -13.82 12.79
CA VAL A 566 1.51 -15.02 12.50
C VAL A 566 0.96 -16.26 13.18
N LYS A 567 0.54 -16.16 14.46
CA LYS A 567 0.09 -17.34 15.22
C LYS A 567 -1.33 -17.73 14.85
N GLU A 568 -1.52 -18.98 14.45
CA GLU A 568 -2.81 -19.50 13.99
C GLU A 568 -3.75 -19.86 15.15
N ASP A 569 -3.19 -20.36 16.25
CA ASP A 569 -3.94 -20.91 17.40
C ASP A 569 -3.99 -19.94 18.58
N LEU A 570 -4.50 -18.74 18.35
CA LEU A 570 -4.70 -17.75 19.40
C LEU A 570 -6.10 -17.85 20.03
N SER A 571 -6.13 -17.80 21.36
CA SER A 571 -7.39 -17.84 22.09
C SER A 571 -8.22 -16.58 21.84
N PRO A 572 -9.57 -16.67 21.82
CA PRO A 572 -10.42 -15.49 21.63
C PRO A 572 -10.21 -14.39 22.67
N ASP A 573 -9.74 -14.73 23.88
CA ASP A 573 -9.42 -13.80 24.97
C ASP A 573 -7.97 -13.29 24.95
N LEU A 574 -7.18 -13.70 23.95
CA LEU A 574 -5.77 -13.34 23.77
C LEU A 574 -4.91 -13.61 25.00
N ARG A 575 -5.19 -14.68 25.75
CA ARG A 575 -4.43 -15.02 26.96
C ARG A 575 -2.93 -15.19 26.70
N GLU A 576 -2.55 -15.63 25.50
CA GLU A 576 -1.16 -15.80 25.06
C GLU A 576 -0.40 -14.47 24.91
N LEU A 577 -1.12 -13.34 24.85
CA LEU A 577 -0.56 -12.00 24.74
C LEU A 577 -0.61 -11.21 26.06
N LYS A 578 -1.10 -11.80 27.16
CA LYS A 578 -1.22 -11.09 28.45
C LYS A 578 0.09 -10.47 28.91
N ASP A 579 1.20 -11.20 28.80
CA ASP A 579 2.51 -10.73 29.19
C ASP A 579 2.99 -9.56 28.31
N ALA A 580 2.79 -9.66 27.00
CA ALA A 580 3.13 -8.59 26.05
C ALA A 580 2.32 -7.31 26.33
N ILE A 581 1.02 -7.47 26.59
CA ILE A 581 0.12 -6.37 26.95
C ILE A 581 0.54 -5.73 28.28
N GLN A 582 0.96 -6.53 29.26
CA GLN A 582 1.43 -6.02 30.54
C GLN A 582 2.77 -5.27 30.41
N LYS A 583 3.73 -5.80 29.65
CA LYS A 583 4.99 -5.10 29.32
C LYS A 583 4.72 -3.75 28.65
N LEU A 584 3.75 -3.71 27.74
CA LEU A 584 3.38 -2.47 27.06
C LEU A 584 2.76 -1.43 28.00
N LYS A 585 1.94 -1.85 28.97
CA LYS A 585 1.43 -0.97 30.03
C LYS A 585 2.55 -0.40 30.91
N ILE A 586 3.55 -1.23 31.25
CA ILE A 586 4.72 -0.79 32.01
C ILE A 586 5.52 0.25 31.20
N ALA A 587 5.72 0.02 29.90
CA ALA A 587 6.39 0.97 29.02
C ALA A 587 5.63 2.32 28.93
N ASP A 588 4.30 2.30 28.91
CA ASP A 588 3.47 3.51 28.98
C ASP A 588 3.69 4.26 30.30
N GLN A 589 3.76 3.55 31.44
CA GLN A 589 4.04 4.15 32.76
C GLN A 589 5.42 4.79 32.85
N PHE A 590 6.47 4.13 32.33
CA PHE A 590 7.80 4.75 32.25
C PHE A 590 7.79 6.00 31.38
N SER A 591 7.10 5.96 30.24
CA SER A 591 6.98 7.11 29.35
C SER A 591 6.30 8.30 30.01
N GLU A 592 5.19 8.06 30.72
CA GLU A 592 4.49 9.08 31.51
C GLU A 592 5.37 9.65 32.62
N PHE A 593 6.08 8.78 33.35
CA PHE A 593 7.03 9.19 34.37
C PHE A 593 8.12 10.12 33.79
N MET A 594 8.69 9.77 32.64
CA MET A 594 9.71 10.57 31.95
C MET A 594 9.17 11.87 31.33
N GLY A 595 7.87 12.16 31.47
CA GLY A 595 7.25 13.38 30.96
C GLY A 595 6.95 13.36 29.45
N VAL A 596 6.90 12.17 28.86
CA VAL A 596 6.57 11.92 27.45
C VAL A 596 5.31 11.06 27.41
N PRO A 597 4.10 11.64 27.50
CA PRO A 597 2.86 10.87 27.41
C PRO A 597 2.85 10.05 26.12
N PRO A 598 2.52 8.76 26.17
CA PRO A 598 2.45 7.92 24.98
C PRO A 598 1.55 8.57 23.90
N PRO A 599 2.08 8.90 22.71
CA PRO A 599 1.29 9.54 21.66
C PRO A 599 0.27 8.57 21.07
N LYS A 600 -0.77 9.12 20.45
CA LYS A 600 -1.77 8.35 19.68
C LYS A 600 -1.26 8.07 18.27
N THR A 601 -0.16 7.33 18.16
CA THR A 601 0.40 6.98 16.85
C THR A 601 -0.51 6.01 16.10
N ASN A 602 -0.33 5.98 14.78
CA ASN A 602 -1.13 5.12 13.90
C ASN A 602 -1.04 3.64 14.31
N LEU A 603 0.18 3.18 14.59
CA LEU A 603 0.44 1.80 15.00
C LEU A 603 -0.16 1.47 16.37
N ARG A 604 -0.10 2.42 17.33
CA ARG A 604 -0.70 2.24 18.65
C ARG A 604 -2.21 2.09 18.55
N LEU A 605 -2.88 2.99 17.83
CA LEU A 605 -4.33 2.95 17.68
C LEU A 605 -4.78 1.65 16.98
N ALA A 606 -4.05 1.21 15.95
CA ALA A 606 -4.29 -0.06 15.29
C ALA A 606 -4.12 -1.25 16.24
N GLN A 607 -3.06 -1.26 17.05
CA GLN A 607 -2.83 -2.32 18.04
C GLN A 607 -3.91 -2.35 19.12
N GLN A 608 -4.32 -1.20 19.65
CA GLN A 608 -5.39 -1.11 20.64
C GLN A 608 -6.73 -1.57 20.05
N ALA A 609 -7.02 -1.19 18.81
CA ALA A 609 -8.20 -1.64 18.09
C ALA A 609 -8.17 -3.15 17.85
N ALA A 610 -7.03 -3.72 17.45
CA ALA A 610 -6.87 -5.15 17.25
C ALA A 610 -7.21 -5.92 18.52
N ILE A 611 -6.61 -5.58 19.66
CA ILE A 611 -6.92 -6.24 20.95
C ILE A 611 -8.39 -6.09 21.32
N LYS A 612 -8.92 -4.86 21.25
CA LYS A 612 -10.29 -4.56 21.68
C LYS A 612 -11.33 -5.32 20.85
N HIS A 613 -11.11 -5.42 19.54
CA HIS A 613 -12.10 -5.97 18.61
C HIS A 613 -11.88 -7.46 18.32
N TYR A 614 -10.75 -8.06 18.73
CA TYR A 614 -10.43 -9.46 18.45
C TYR A 614 -11.51 -10.45 18.92
N PRO A 615 -12.01 -10.42 20.17
CA PRO A 615 -12.99 -11.42 20.62
C PRO A 615 -14.31 -11.34 19.82
N LEU A 616 -14.76 -10.13 19.50
CA LEU A 616 -15.98 -9.91 18.73
C LEU A 616 -15.77 -10.26 17.25
N GLY A 617 -14.62 -9.92 16.66
CA GLY A 617 -14.25 -10.32 15.30
C GLY A 617 -14.25 -11.83 15.13
N VAL A 618 -13.61 -12.55 16.06
CA VAL A 618 -13.60 -14.01 16.05
C VAL A 618 -15.03 -14.56 16.13
N LYS A 619 -15.83 -14.06 17.06
CA LYS A 619 -17.21 -14.51 17.23
C LYS A 619 -18.09 -14.24 16.00
N GLU A 620 -17.92 -13.10 15.35
CA GLU A 620 -18.81 -12.62 14.29
C GLU A 620 -18.40 -13.14 12.90
N PHE A 621 -17.10 -13.27 12.63
CA PHE A 621 -16.59 -13.43 11.26
C PHE A 621 -15.61 -14.60 11.05
N SER A 622 -15.18 -15.35 12.07
CA SER A 622 -14.23 -16.45 11.86
C SER A 622 -14.69 -17.48 10.83
N ARG A 623 -15.99 -17.81 10.81
CA ARG A 623 -16.57 -18.74 9.83
C ARG A 623 -16.29 -18.33 8.38
N ILE A 624 -16.37 -17.04 8.07
CA ILE A 624 -16.19 -16.52 6.70
C ILE A 624 -14.76 -16.75 6.22
N TYR A 625 -13.78 -16.45 7.08
CA TYR A 625 -12.37 -16.68 6.74
C TYR A 625 -12.03 -18.17 6.68
N GLU A 626 -12.59 -19.01 7.57
CA GLU A 626 -12.43 -20.46 7.50
C GLU A 626 -13.00 -21.06 6.21
N GLU A 627 -14.14 -20.57 5.73
CA GLU A 627 -14.72 -20.96 4.45
C GLU A 627 -13.85 -20.48 3.27
N LEU A 628 -13.39 -19.24 3.29
CA LEU A 628 -12.48 -18.69 2.28
C LEU A 628 -11.18 -19.51 2.20
N ASP A 629 -10.60 -19.85 3.34
CA ASP A 629 -9.38 -20.65 3.43
C ASP A 629 -9.59 -22.04 2.84
N LYS A 630 -10.72 -22.71 3.11
CA LYS A 630 -11.05 -24.01 2.51
C LYS A 630 -11.15 -23.93 0.98
N ILE A 631 -11.65 -22.82 0.46
CA ILE A 631 -11.76 -22.58 -0.99
C ILE A 631 -10.35 -22.37 -1.59
N LYS A 632 -9.49 -21.59 -0.93
CA LYS A 632 -8.12 -21.29 -1.39
C LYS A 632 -7.10 -22.42 -1.15
N ALA A 633 -7.33 -23.29 -0.17
CA ALA A 633 -6.37 -24.33 0.26
C ALA A 633 -6.03 -25.39 -0.82
N LYS A 634 -6.80 -25.48 -1.91
CA LYS A 634 -6.53 -26.43 -2.99
C LYS A 634 -5.25 -26.11 -3.78
N ASP A 635 -4.76 -24.87 -3.70
CA ASP A 635 -3.65 -24.37 -4.53
C ASP A 635 -2.49 -23.77 -3.70
N ALA A 636 -2.50 -23.92 -2.36
CA ALA A 636 -1.52 -23.25 -1.49
C ALA A 636 -0.22 -24.08 -1.32
N PRO A 637 0.98 -23.49 -1.59
CA PRO A 637 2.24 -24.16 -1.33
C PRO A 637 2.54 -24.27 0.17
N GLU A 638 3.17 -25.37 0.58
CA GLU A 638 3.67 -25.53 1.95
C GLU A 638 4.90 -24.63 2.17
N ILE A 639 4.86 -23.83 3.24
CA ILE A 639 5.93 -22.88 3.58
C ILE A 639 6.84 -23.55 4.62
N SER A 640 8.12 -23.75 4.31
CA SER A 640 9.11 -24.17 5.30
C SER A 640 9.86 -22.97 5.88
N HIS A 641 10.14 -23.00 7.19
CA HIS A 641 10.87 -21.94 7.87
C HIS A 641 12.31 -21.77 7.33
N GLU A 642 12.99 -22.89 7.04
CA GLU A 642 14.32 -22.90 6.42
C GLU A 642 14.36 -22.13 5.09
N ARG A 643 13.33 -22.31 4.24
CA ARG A 643 13.24 -21.61 2.96
C ARG A 643 13.06 -20.11 3.12
N LEU A 644 12.25 -19.67 4.09
CA LEU A 644 12.06 -18.25 4.37
C LEU A 644 13.35 -17.57 4.87
N GLU A 645 14.16 -18.28 5.66
CA GLU A 645 15.47 -17.80 6.09
C GLU A 645 16.42 -17.66 4.90
N ASP A 646 16.44 -18.65 4.00
CA ASP A 646 17.23 -18.62 2.77
C ASP A 646 16.81 -17.47 1.84
N ASP A 647 15.52 -17.24 1.65
CA ASP A 647 15.00 -16.15 0.82
C ASP A 647 15.37 -14.78 1.38
N LEU A 648 15.28 -14.61 2.71
CA LEU A 648 15.73 -13.39 3.37
C LEU A 648 17.24 -13.19 3.21
N ALA A 649 18.03 -14.26 3.33
CA ALA A 649 19.48 -14.20 3.14
C ALA A 649 19.84 -13.82 1.70
N ALA A 650 19.21 -14.45 0.71
CA ALA A 650 19.40 -14.14 -0.71
C ALA A 650 19.03 -12.69 -1.01
N TRP A 651 17.90 -12.19 -0.49
CA TRP A 651 17.50 -10.79 -0.63
C TRP A 651 18.50 -9.81 0.00
N LEU A 652 19.09 -10.17 1.16
CA LEU A 652 20.12 -9.36 1.80
C LEU A 652 21.43 -9.31 0.98
N GLU A 653 21.73 -10.34 0.19
CA GLU A 653 22.92 -10.46 -0.66
C GLU A 653 22.76 -9.80 -2.05
N ASP A 654 21.58 -9.86 -2.67
CA ASP A 654 21.38 -9.54 -4.10
C ASP A 654 21.49 -8.05 -4.46
N MET A 655 21.40 -7.10 -3.51
CA MET A 655 21.69 -5.69 -3.85
C MET A 655 23.06 -5.24 -3.36
N ARG A 656 24.00 -5.11 -4.31
CA ARG A 656 25.20 -4.28 -4.15
C ARG A 656 24.75 -2.86 -3.82
N LEU A 657 25.41 -2.22 -2.85
CA LEU A 657 25.13 -0.85 -2.39
C LEU A 657 25.49 0.15 -3.51
N GLU A 658 24.69 0.24 -4.57
CA GLU A 658 24.74 1.32 -5.55
C GLU A 658 23.68 2.39 -5.25
N ASP A 659 23.96 3.61 -5.70
CA ASP A 659 23.30 4.84 -5.30
C ASP A 659 21.81 4.87 -5.61
N GLY A 660 21.00 4.59 -4.59
CA GLY A 660 19.84 5.40 -4.18
C GLY A 660 18.73 5.65 -5.21
N THR A 661 18.56 4.80 -6.21
CA THR A 661 17.50 4.96 -7.23
C THR A 661 16.75 3.65 -7.46
N LEU A 662 16.06 3.16 -6.42
CA LEU A 662 14.89 2.30 -6.62
C LEU A 662 13.66 3.21 -6.64
N GLU A 663 13.29 3.65 -7.84
CA GLU A 663 11.98 4.24 -8.08
C GLU A 663 10.92 3.15 -7.88
N GLU A 664 10.06 3.35 -6.88
CA GLU A 664 8.82 2.59 -6.69
C GLU A 664 8.04 2.61 -8.01
N ARG A 665 8.02 1.46 -8.70
CA ARG A 665 7.05 1.24 -9.77
C ARG A 665 5.67 1.19 -9.14
N THR A 666 4.98 2.32 -9.09
CA THR A 666 3.54 2.37 -8.85
C THR A 666 2.83 1.69 -10.02
N ARG A 667 2.82 0.36 -10.04
CA ARG A 667 1.90 -0.39 -10.87
C ARG A 667 0.51 -0.18 -10.27
N CYS A 668 -0.36 0.49 -11.02
CA CYS A 668 -1.79 0.46 -10.77
C CYS A 668 -2.23 -1.01 -10.84
N GLY A 669 -2.38 -1.66 -9.67
CA GLY A 669 -2.82 -3.04 -9.52
C GLY A 669 -4.28 -3.17 -9.92
N GLY A 670 -4.54 -3.29 -11.22
CA GLY A 670 -5.79 -3.86 -11.70
C GLY A 670 -5.67 -5.38 -11.62
N PHE A 671 -6.18 -5.98 -10.54
CA PHE A 671 -6.18 -7.42 -10.33
C PHE A 671 -7.03 -8.12 -11.41
N GLY A 672 -6.46 -9.17 -11.99
CA GLY A 672 -7.24 -10.21 -12.66
C GLY A 672 -7.34 -11.37 -11.68
N HIS A 673 -8.51 -11.58 -11.09
CA HIS A 673 -8.77 -12.74 -10.25
C HIS A 673 -9.30 -13.91 -11.08
N GLY A 674 -8.94 -15.12 -10.63
CA GLY A 674 -9.25 -16.40 -11.26
C GLY A 674 -10.74 -16.64 -11.52
N GLU A 675 -10.97 -17.39 -12.59
CA GLU A 675 -12.20 -17.48 -13.37
C GLU A 675 -13.37 -18.20 -12.68
N THR A 676 -14.56 -17.58 -12.71
CA THR A 676 -15.84 -18.29 -12.85
C THR A 676 -16.36 -18.11 -14.27
N LYS A 677 -16.24 -19.17 -15.07
CA LYS A 677 -16.39 -19.17 -16.53
C LYS A 677 -17.82 -18.94 -17.00
N VAL A 678 -18.02 -17.79 -17.65
CA VAL A 678 -18.51 -17.73 -19.03
C VAL A 678 -17.58 -16.80 -19.81
N ASN A 679 -16.91 -17.36 -20.82
CA ASN A 679 -15.69 -16.84 -21.44
C ASN A 679 -15.95 -15.62 -22.35
N PHE A 680 -15.90 -14.40 -21.82
CA PHE A 680 -15.68 -13.17 -22.61
C PHE A 680 -14.18 -12.88 -22.84
N ASP A 681 -13.29 -13.62 -22.16
CA ASP A 681 -11.85 -13.39 -22.03
C ASP A 681 -10.97 -13.91 -23.17
N LYS A 682 -11.54 -14.36 -24.29
CA LYS A 682 -10.72 -14.85 -25.42
C LYS A 682 -9.94 -13.76 -26.17
N VAL A 683 -10.10 -12.48 -25.83
CA VAL A 683 -9.43 -11.38 -26.56
C VAL A 683 -8.15 -10.93 -25.87
N THR A 684 -7.01 -11.49 -26.28
CA THR A 684 -5.69 -10.97 -25.85
C THR A 684 -5.45 -9.58 -26.46
N LEU A 685 -5.72 -8.53 -25.68
CA LEU A 685 -5.44 -7.15 -26.05
C LEU A 685 -4.04 -6.72 -25.61
N TYR A 686 -3.44 -5.80 -26.37
CA TYR A 686 -2.22 -5.15 -25.90
C TYR A 686 -2.55 -4.22 -24.74
N ARG A 687 -1.62 -4.10 -23.79
CA ARG A 687 -1.72 -3.19 -22.65
C ARG A 687 -0.85 -1.95 -22.84
N CYS A 688 -1.32 -0.82 -22.33
CA CYS A 688 -0.53 0.40 -22.31
C CYS A 688 0.69 0.21 -21.40
N SER A 689 1.87 0.59 -21.88
CA SER A 689 3.13 0.50 -21.14
C SER A 689 3.22 1.46 -19.95
N TRP A 690 2.30 2.43 -19.85
CA TRP A 690 2.19 3.33 -18.70
C TRP A 690 1.07 2.89 -17.75
N CYS A 691 -0.19 3.02 -18.18
CA CYS A 691 -1.35 2.84 -17.32
C CYS A 691 -1.93 1.41 -17.30
N GLY A 692 -1.32 0.44 -18.01
CA GLY A 692 -1.77 -0.96 -18.02
C GLY A 692 -3.09 -1.26 -18.75
N ASN A 693 -3.81 -0.23 -19.19
CA ASN A 693 -5.11 -0.34 -19.84
C ASN A 693 -5.06 -1.17 -21.15
N PRO A 694 -5.97 -2.15 -21.34
CA PRO A 694 -6.02 -2.96 -22.56
C PRO A 694 -6.74 -2.23 -23.70
N SER A 695 -6.22 -2.31 -24.93
CA SER A 695 -6.93 -1.85 -26.14
C SER A 695 -6.41 -2.49 -27.43
N ALA A 696 -7.30 -2.64 -28.42
CA ALA A 696 -6.99 -3.16 -29.74
C ALA A 696 -6.16 -2.18 -30.59
N VAL A 697 -6.27 -0.87 -30.32
CA VAL A 697 -5.75 0.24 -31.13
C VAL A 697 -4.68 1.08 -30.43
N LEU A 698 -3.98 0.54 -29.43
CA LEU A 698 -2.86 1.25 -28.79
C LEU A 698 -1.82 1.74 -29.81
N ARG A 699 -1.40 2.99 -29.64
CA ARG A 699 -0.38 3.65 -30.47
C ARG A 699 0.98 3.05 -30.15
N LYS A 700 1.74 2.66 -31.17
CA LYS A 700 3.13 2.22 -30.99
C LYS A 700 4.03 3.42 -30.76
N CYS A 701 5.08 3.26 -29.95
CA CYS A 701 6.17 4.23 -29.93
C CYS A 701 6.73 4.40 -31.35
N SER A 702 6.84 5.64 -31.83
CA SER A 702 7.35 5.95 -33.18
C SER A 702 8.83 5.59 -33.34
N GLY A 703 9.61 5.56 -32.25
CA GLY A 703 11.00 5.14 -32.27
C GLY A 703 11.15 3.62 -32.35
N CYS A 704 10.88 2.92 -31.25
CA CYS A 704 11.18 1.48 -31.14
C CYS A 704 10.06 0.54 -31.60
N ALA A 705 8.83 1.03 -31.79
CA ALA A 705 7.62 0.23 -32.08
C ALA A 705 7.27 -0.91 -31.09
N LYS A 706 8.06 -1.10 -30.02
CA LYS A 706 7.91 -2.16 -29.00
C LYS A 706 6.90 -1.79 -27.92
N THR A 707 7.01 -0.58 -27.37
CA THR A 707 6.06 -0.07 -26.35
C THR A 707 4.81 0.53 -26.98
N ARG A 708 3.72 0.54 -26.20
CA ARG A 708 2.39 0.92 -26.68
C ARG A 708 1.68 1.83 -25.69
N TYR A 709 0.96 2.83 -26.20
CA TYR A 709 0.31 3.85 -25.39
C TYR A 709 -1.15 4.06 -25.79
N CYS A 710 -2.00 4.40 -24.82
CA CYS A 710 -3.36 4.85 -25.07
C CYS A 710 -3.34 6.11 -25.96
N ASP A 711 -2.49 7.08 -25.60
CA ASP A 711 -2.35 8.38 -26.23
C ASP A 711 -0.96 8.99 -25.98
N SER A 712 -0.78 10.25 -26.42
CA SER A 712 0.44 11.02 -26.19
C SER A 712 0.66 11.40 -24.71
N GLY A 713 -0.39 11.45 -23.88
CA GLY A 713 -0.28 11.71 -22.46
C GLY A 713 0.41 10.55 -21.74
N CYS A 714 -0.09 9.32 -21.94
CA CYS A 714 0.54 8.11 -21.42
C CYS A 714 1.98 7.94 -21.92
N GLN A 715 2.26 8.30 -23.17
CA GLN A 715 3.62 8.28 -23.71
C GLN A 715 4.53 9.28 -22.98
N LYS A 716 4.08 10.51 -22.74
CA LYS A 716 4.86 11.53 -22.02
C LYS A 716 5.18 11.12 -20.60
N MET A 717 4.20 10.52 -19.90
CA MET A 717 4.38 10.07 -18.52
C MET A 717 5.39 8.93 -18.40
N HIS A 718 5.38 7.97 -19.32
CA HIS A 718 6.37 6.87 -19.36
C HIS A 718 7.69 7.25 -20.04
N TRP A 719 7.79 8.44 -20.65
CA TRP A 719 8.97 8.83 -21.42
C TRP A 719 10.27 8.86 -20.61
N PRO A 720 10.31 9.38 -19.36
CA PRO A 720 11.52 9.37 -18.54
C PRO A 720 12.17 7.98 -18.44
N ASP A 721 11.35 6.95 -18.24
CA ASP A 721 11.79 5.56 -18.09
C ASP A 721 12.11 4.93 -19.44
N HIS A 722 11.21 5.12 -20.41
CA HIS A 722 11.30 4.47 -21.71
C HIS A 722 12.45 5.00 -22.57
N LYS A 723 12.80 6.28 -22.44
CA LYS A 723 13.77 6.96 -23.33
C LYS A 723 15.09 6.20 -23.42
N LYS A 724 15.59 5.66 -22.31
CA LYS A 724 16.86 4.90 -22.26
C LYS A 724 16.79 3.57 -23.03
N ALA A 725 15.62 2.95 -23.06
CA ALA A 725 15.39 1.66 -23.73
C ALA A 725 14.84 1.79 -25.17
N CYS A 726 14.47 3.00 -25.60
CA CYS A 726 13.88 3.26 -26.91
C CYS A 726 14.94 3.25 -28.02
N LYS A 727 15.31 2.06 -28.49
CA LYS A 727 16.18 1.86 -29.67
C LYS A 727 15.33 1.49 -30.88
N SER A 728 15.54 2.21 -31.99
CA SER A 728 14.89 2.01 -33.30
C SER A 728 15.24 0.66 -33.92
#